data_AF-A0A4R3UMT8-F1
#
_entry.id   AF-A0A4R3UMT8-F1
#
_cell.length_a   1.000
_cell.length_b   1.000
_cell.length_c   1.000
_cell.angle_alpha   90.00
_cell.angle_beta   90.00
_cell.angle_gamma   90.00
#
_symmetry.space_group_name_H-M   'P 1'
#
loop_
_entity.id
_entity.type
_entity.pdbx_description
1 polymer ?
#
loop_
_entity_poly.entity_id
_entity_poly.type
_entity_poly.pdbx_seq_one_letter_code
_entity_poly.pdbx_strand_id
1 'polypeptide(L)'
;MGKTGLLPEHERLLEGVHIASAGNALGLPLASVDLRSRQSMAQQALRWTYVLRSRQRWVRDAKVREQHQLDARDTLRTLGLGDDGLRALGQAPALVVRVPYRHEALCWEGRIFPWEYVLAAATREQRRGATERPTPLTVIRELQLQHEVEGEWWPVPREAVVMPAWQALRVLFVSTLPTELGERWTVEAELKNLAAALPPEVPSPRVLNYPSLDELVAELKARPPHLLHFAGMDSHQGLRELGALLGKAALVEAPESDEAGAPGRQQLIDELLADSRRLPDGLLLRGSAGYPRLVHAQALARAVADAVGTAPPYLTTLNVWNSAARLAPMLIAEGATRAALGFQDAFDDSLAEYALVQLLRHLFASGFDLPAAFGRAWEEVRALPESVDATGVTLWLDGPVFVDPATRAAHAAEGRALAAAAAEVAAPAPASPEVRCAIEPFPELNYAVLHNAQPLFKRFVLSCDAPAEAEPLDVEVAVHMGDEEARFERRVVMQHERENLTKDIHVPLTADVARGVHEAINTSLQVRVSQGGRLLYHDSHRLRLLPVDQWRDNRRDGQWLPSFVLPRDPAVVRAVSQSQRYNRVLRDDPTAGFEGYQCVPDGAVVADGRIDEELLRGVDRQVEAIWATLLHDWQLGYVNPPPSYSRQLDSQRLRMPSTVLADRAGTCIDLALLFAACLELVDIYPVVFLLEGHALPGWWRHPSFRDAYMQMTGSYSGAVQADAGGSSAANAQTVPWHAGRASWDEVRQLIAERKLVPIETVRLTEHCGFVEAIEAGVDALNDRADYDSMLDIITARQRQITPLPLLRDAP
;
A
#
# COMPACT_ATOMS: atom_id res chain seq x y z
N MET A 1 45.42 13.56 -35.03
CA MET A 1 46.22 13.23 -33.84
C MET A 1 45.31 12.53 -32.86
N GLY A 2 45.70 11.35 -32.39
CA GLY A 2 44.80 10.36 -31.80
C GLY A 2 44.30 10.71 -30.40
N LYS A 3 43.01 10.45 -30.19
CA LYS A 3 42.47 9.89 -28.96
C LYS A 3 41.49 8.79 -29.36
N THR A 4 41.97 7.56 -29.38
CA THR A 4 41.15 6.35 -29.18
C THR A 4 40.60 6.43 -27.75
N GLY A 5 39.62 7.29 -27.52
CA GLY A 5 38.95 7.43 -26.24
C GLY A 5 37.65 6.66 -26.29
N LEU A 6 37.62 5.45 -25.71
CA LEU A 6 36.37 4.81 -25.37
C LEU A 6 35.56 5.80 -24.51
N LEU A 7 34.27 5.97 -24.80
CA LEU A 7 33.35 6.73 -23.94
C LEU A 7 33.50 6.26 -22.48
N PRO A 8 33.39 7.17 -21.49
CA PRO A 8 33.29 6.81 -20.08
C PRO A 8 32.34 5.62 -19.89
N GLU A 9 32.65 4.70 -18.98
CA GLU A 9 31.90 3.43 -18.86
C GLU A 9 30.39 3.64 -18.64
N HIS A 10 29.99 4.73 -17.99
CA HIS A 10 28.58 5.10 -17.76
C HIS A 10 27.89 5.73 -18.99
N GLU A 11 28.66 6.11 -20.01
CA GLU A 11 28.21 6.68 -21.29
C GLU A 11 28.28 5.65 -22.43
N ARG A 12 28.46 4.35 -22.14
CA ARG A 12 28.37 3.30 -23.16
C ARG A 12 26.91 2.92 -23.42
N LEU A 13 26.57 2.64 -24.68
CA LEU A 13 25.27 2.08 -25.04
C LEU A 13 25.10 0.71 -24.38
N LEU A 14 24.01 0.57 -23.63
CA LEU A 14 23.62 -0.71 -23.07
C LEU A 14 22.59 -1.37 -23.97
N GLU A 15 22.78 -2.66 -24.21
CA GLU A 15 21.82 -3.47 -24.93
C GLU A 15 20.64 -3.87 -24.02
N GLY A 16 20.85 -3.99 -22.70
CA GLY A 16 19.84 -4.39 -21.71
C GLY A 16 20.04 -3.71 -20.36
N VAL A 17 19.39 -4.23 -19.31
CA VAL A 17 19.55 -3.71 -17.94
C VAL A 17 20.87 -4.17 -17.34
N HIS A 18 21.58 -3.24 -16.70
CA HIS A 18 22.84 -3.51 -16.00
C HIS A 18 22.75 -3.10 -14.53
N ILE A 19 23.49 -3.80 -13.67
CA ILE A 19 23.59 -3.48 -12.24
C ILE A 19 25.03 -3.07 -11.93
N ALA A 20 25.23 -1.78 -11.70
CA ALA A 20 26.51 -1.17 -11.42
C ALA A 20 26.78 -1.01 -9.91
N SER A 21 28.05 -0.97 -9.56
CA SER A 21 28.54 -0.70 -8.20
C SER A 21 29.74 0.25 -8.28
N ALA A 22 30.21 0.76 -7.14
CA ALA A 22 31.39 1.63 -7.11
C ALA A 22 32.65 0.97 -7.72
N GLY A 23 32.77 -0.36 -7.63
CA GLY A 23 33.89 -1.13 -8.20
C GLY A 23 33.69 -1.55 -9.67
N ASN A 24 32.48 -1.38 -10.23
CA ASN A 24 32.16 -1.71 -11.62
C ASN A 24 31.10 -0.72 -12.14
N ALA A 25 31.56 0.37 -12.75
CA ALA A 25 30.71 1.49 -13.16
C ALA A 25 29.79 1.15 -14.35
N LEU A 26 30.27 0.31 -15.29
CA LEU A 26 29.44 -0.22 -16.38
C LEU A 26 28.33 -1.13 -15.83
N GLY A 27 28.66 -1.92 -14.81
CA GLY A 27 27.76 -2.86 -14.18
C GLY A 27 27.67 -4.20 -14.90
N LEU A 28 27.19 -5.19 -14.16
CA LEU A 28 26.97 -6.54 -14.65
C LEU A 28 25.71 -6.57 -15.52
N PRO A 29 25.77 -7.08 -16.77
CA PRO A 29 24.59 -7.25 -17.59
C PRO A 29 23.69 -8.35 -17.01
N LEU A 30 22.39 -8.17 -17.16
CA LEU A 30 21.44 -9.28 -17.12
C LEU A 30 21.50 -10.00 -18.47
N ALA A 31 21.59 -11.33 -18.47
CA ALA A 31 21.93 -12.08 -19.68
C ALA A 31 20.82 -12.02 -20.73
N SER A 32 21.29 -11.81 -21.97
CA SER A 32 20.61 -11.76 -23.27
C SER A 32 19.42 -10.80 -23.43
N VAL A 33 19.54 -9.91 -24.42
CA VAL A 33 18.53 -8.93 -24.83
C VAL A 33 17.56 -9.55 -25.86
N ASP A 34 17.53 -10.88 -25.94
CA ASP A 34 16.62 -11.58 -26.84
C ASP A 34 15.18 -11.57 -26.30
N LEU A 35 14.24 -11.87 -27.19
CA LEU A 35 12.81 -11.81 -26.90
C LEU A 35 12.42 -12.71 -25.71
N ARG A 36 13.05 -13.88 -25.53
CA ARG A 36 12.71 -14.80 -24.42
C ARG A 36 13.14 -14.24 -23.08
N SER A 37 14.33 -13.67 -23.00
CA SER A 37 14.82 -13.06 -21.76
C SER A 37 14.03 -11.81 -21.36
N ARG A 38 13.61 -10.99 -22.33
CA ARG A 38 12.68 -9.87 -22.06
C ARG A 38 11.31 -10.36 -21.57
N GLN A 39 10.76 -11.40 -22.19
CA GLN A 39 9.50 -12.00 -21.73
C GLN A 39 9.62 -12.58 -20.31
N SER A 40 10.73 -13.26 -20.01
CA SER A 40 11.03 -13.77 -18.67
C SER A 40 11.11 -12.63 -17.65
N MET A 41 11.82 -11.55 -17.98
CA MET A 41 11.94 -10.38 -17.13
C MET A 41 10.60 -9.68 -16.90
N ALA A 42 9.76 -9.53 -17.94
CA ALA A 42 8.41 -9.00 -17.81
C ALA A 42 7.55 -9.87 -16.87
N GLN A 43 7.58 -11.20 -17.03
CA GLN A 43 6.85 -12.12 -16.13
C GLN A 43 7.32 -11.99 -14.68
N GLN A 44 8.63 -11.91 -14.45
CA GLN A 44 9.18 -11.75 -13.10
C GLN A 44 8.88 -10.38 -12.52
N ALA A 45 8.88 -9.32 -13.33
CA ALA A 45 8.51 -7.98 -12.88
C ALA A 45 7.05 -7.97 -12.38
N LEU A 46 6.11 -8.48 -13.17
CA LEU A 46 4.69 -8.58 -12.78
C LEU A 46 4.49 -9.44 -11.52
N ARG A 47 5.14 -10.61 -11.47
CA ARG A 47 5.09 -11.51 -10.31
C ARG A 47 5.59 -10.81 -9.05
N TRP A 48 6.79 -10.22 -9.07
CA TRP A 48 7.38 -9.59 -7.89
C TRP A 48 6.60 -8.35 -7.45
N THR A 49 6.06 -7.57 -8.39
CA THR A 49 5.14 -6.47 -8.06
C THR A 49 3.93 -6.96 -7.27
N TYR A 50 3.31 -8.08 -7.69
CA TYR A 50 2.17 -8.65 -6.93
C TYR A 50 2.59 -9.20 -5.56
N VAL A 51 3.70 -9.94 -5.48
CA VAL A 51 4.22 -10.52 -4.24
C VAL A 51 4.49 -9.44 -3.19
N LEU A 52 5.09 -8.31 -3.61
CA LEU A 52 5.38 -7.20 -2.70
C LEU A 52 4.16 -6.36 -2.34
N ARG A 53 3.17 -6.24 -3.23
CA ARG A 53 1.86 -5.63 -2.91
C ARG A 53 1.09 -6.46 -1.88
N SER A 54 1.24 -7.78 -1.92
CA SER A 54 0.60 -8.72 -0.98
C SER A 54 1.47 -9.05 0.25
N ARG A 55 2.53 -8.27 0.51
CA ARG A 55 3.53 -8.57 1.55
C ARG A 55 2.98 -8.74 2.95
N GLN A 56 1.83 -8.14 3.27
CA GLN A 56 1.22 -8.30 4.60
C GLN A 56 0.93 -9.76 4.94
N ARG A 57 0.66 -10.62 3.93
CA ARG A 57 0.44 -12.06 4.11
C ARG A 57 1.66 -12.78 4.68
N TRP A 58 2.86 -12.47 4.19
CA TRP A 58 4.07 -13.26 4.46
C TRP A 58 5.19 -12.52 5.20
N VAL A 59 5.23 -11.18 5.21
CA VAL A 59 6.39 -10.40 5.70
C VAL A 59 6.71 -10.67 7.17
N ARG A 60 5.76 -11.12 7.98
CA ARG A 60 5.98 -11.44 9.40
C ARG A 60 6.45 -12.88 9.64
N ASP A 61 6.30 -13.77 8.66
CA ASP A 61 6.76 -15.16 8.76
C ASP A 61 8.25 -15.28 8.36
N ALA A 62 9.09 -15.71 9.31
CA ALA A 62 10.53 -15.83 9.07
C ALA A 62 10.90 -16.87 8.02
N LYS A 63 10.19 -18.01 7.98
CA LYS A 63 10.46 -19.09 7.02
C LYS A 63 10.06 -18.66 5.60
N VAL A 64 8.92 -17.99 5.47
CA VAL A 64 8.46 -17.51 4.16
C VAL A 64 9.35 -16.38 3.63
N ARG A 65 9.85 -15.49 4.52
CA ARG A 65 10.87 -14.51 4.13
C ARG A 65 12.16 -15.16 3.61
N GLU A 66 12.60 -16.25 4.25
CA GLU A 66 13.77 -17.02 3.80
C GLU A 66 13.50 -17.68 2.44
N GLN A 67 12.29 -18.23 2.23
CA GLN A 67 11.90 -18.75 0.92
C GLN A 67 11.91 -17.67 -0.17
N HIS A 68 11.31 -16.50 0.07
CA HIS A 68 11.35 -15.40 -0.89
C HIS A 68 12.76 -14.83 -1.10
N GLN A 69 13.67 -14.97 -0.12
CA GLN A 69 15.09 -14.68 -0.32
C GLN A 69 15.70 -15.63 -1.35
N LEU A 70 15.39 -16.92 -1.29
CA LEU A 70 15.82 -17.92 -2.27
C LEU A 70 15.18 -17.64 -3.64
N ASP A 71 13.88 -17.36 -3.68
CA ASP A 71 13.17 -17.01 -4.92
C ASP A 71 13.79 -15.77 -5.60
N ALA A 72 14.23 -14.77 -4.83
CA ALA A 72 14.89 -13.58 -5.36
C ALA A 72 16.24 -13.92 -6.01
N ARG A 73 17.02 -14.82 -5.39
CA ARG A 73 18.28 -15.34 -5.97
C ARG A 73 18.02 -16.12 -7.26
N ASP A 74 17.01 -16.99 -7.25
CA ASP A 74 16.65 -17.81 -8.41
C ASP A 74 16.10 -16.96 -9.56
N THR A 75 15.35 -15.91 -9.23
CA THR A 75 14.89 -14.90 -10.19
C THR A 75 16.09 -14.24 -10.87
N LEU A 76 17.03 -13.69 -10.11
CA LEU A 76 18.20 -13.03 -10.67
C LEU A 76 19.09 -13.99 -11.47
N ARG A 77 19.23 -15.24 -11.03
CA ARG A 77 19.92 -16.29 -11.79
C ARG A 77 19.25 -16.56 -13.14
N THR A 78 17.92 -16.61 -13.17
CA THR A 78 17.13 -16.77 -14.40
C THR A 78 17.31 -15.59 -15.34
N LEU A 79 17.51 -14.38 -14.79
CA LEU A 79 17.85 -13.16 -15.54
C LEU A 79 19.35 -13.07 -15.88
N GLY A 80 20.13 -14.12 -15.65
CA GLY A 80 21.53 -14.20 -16.05
C GLY A 80 22.56 -13.70 -15.05
N LEU A 81 22.14 -13.29 -13.85
CA LEU A 81 23.05 -12.88 -12.78
C LEU A 81 23.41 -14.07 -11.90
N GLY A 82 24.55 -14.70 -12.19
CA GLY A 82 25.06 -15.85 -11.43
C GLY A 82 25.53 -15.51 -10.00
N ASP A 83 25.88 -16.55 -9.23
CA ASP A 83 26.25 -16.39 -7.82
C ASP A 83 27.53 -15.54 -7.62
N ASP A 84 28.47 -15.54 -8.58
CA ASP A 84 29.65 -14.65 -8.56
C ASP A 84 29.24 -13.18 -8.68
N GLY A 85 28.28 -12.88 -9.56
CA GLY A 85 27.73 -11.55 -9.72
C GLY A 85 27.01 -11.07 -8.45
N LEU A 86 26.17 -11.92 -7.86
CA LEU A 86 25.51 -11.64 -6.58
C LEU A 86 26.51 -11.39 -5.45
N ARG A 87 27.60 -12.17 -5.40
CA ARG A 87 28.68 -11.95 -4.43
C ARG A 87 29.35 -10.60 -4.61
N ALA A 88 29.69 -10.23 -5.84
CA ALA A 88 30.32 -8.94 -6.14
C ALA A 88 29.40 -7.76 -5.77
N LEU A 89 28.10 -7.86 -6.08
CA LEU A 89 27.12 -6.82 -5.75
C LEU A 89 26.86 -6.71 -4.25
N GLY A 90 26.81 -7.84 -3.53
CA GLY A 90 26.58 -7.87 -2.09
C GLY A 90 27.68 -7.25 -1.22
N GLN A 91 28.84 -6.95 -1.81
CA GLN A 91 29.92 -6.22 -1.12
C GLN A 91 29.78 -4.69 -1.23
N ALA A 92 28.94 -4.19 -2.13
CA ALA A 92 28.75 -2.76 -2.32
C ALA A 92 27.66 -2.21 -1.38
N PRO A 93 27.88 -1.04 -0.75
CA PRO A 93 26.86 -0.39 0.08
C PRO A 93 25.72 0.21 -0.75
N ALA A 94 26.01 0.54 -2.02
CA ALA A 94 25.05 1.09 -2.97
C ALA A 94 25.21 0.47 -4.36
N LEU A 95 24.07 0.27 -5.03
CA LEU A 95 23.99 -0.23 -6.41
C LEU A 95 23.21 0.75 -7.29
N VAL A 96 23.58 0.81 -8.58
CA VAL A 96 22.86 1.58 -9.59
C VAL A 96 22.31 0.63 -10.65
N VAL A 97 20.99 0.57 -10.78
CA VAL A 97 20.32 -0.19 -11.83
C VAL A 97 20.16 0.70 -13.06
N ARG A 98 20.89 0.39 -14.13
CA ARG A 98 20.89 1.14 -15.39
C ARG A 98 19.87 0.51 -16.34
N VAL A 99 18.87 1.29 -16.72
CA VAL A 99 17.81 0.87 -17.64
C VAL A 99 17.94 1.66 -18.95
N PRO A 100 18.22 1.00 -20.09
CA PRO A 100 18.30 1.68 -21.38
C PRO A 100 16.92 2.17 -21.80
N TYR A 101 16.87 3.37 -22.40
CA TYR A 101 15.64 4.01 -22.84
C TYR A 101 15.80 4.63 -24.21
N ARG A 102 15.02 4.11 -25.17
CA ARG A 102 14.87 4.65 -26.53
C ARG A 102 13.43 5.09 -26.80
N HIS A 103 12.50 4.32 -26.24
CA HIS A 103 11.07 4.51 -26.38
C HIS A 103 10.40 3.87 -25.15
N GLU A 104 9.25 4.39 -24.75
CA GLU A 104 8.52 3.89 -23.57
C GLU A 104 8.23 2.38 -23.67
N ALA A 105 7.85 1.90 -24.86
CA ALA A 105 7.55 0.48 -25.10
C ALA A 105 8.74 -0.49 -24.94
N LEU A 106 9.97 0.03 -24.82
CA LEU A 106 11.17 -0.79 -24.69
C LEU A 106 11.65 -0.82 -23.24
N CYS A 107 12.03 -2.01 -22.77
CA CYS A 107 12.61 -2.25 -21.45
C CYS A 107 11.76 -1.72 -20.28
N TRP A 108 10.44 -1.66 -20.45
CA TRP A 108 9.49 -1.23 -19.42
C TRP A 108 9.53 -2.17 -18.20
N GLU A 109 9.82 -3.46 -18.43
CA GLU A 109 10.00 -4.46 -17.40
C GLU A 109 11.12 -4.07 -16.42
N GLY A 110 12.21 -3.47 -16.91
CA GLY A 110 13.29 -2.94 -16.06
C GLY A 110 12.88 -1.73 -15.22
N ARG A 111 11.88 -0.96 -15.68
CA ARG A 111 11.37 0.20 -14.95
C ARG A 111 10.40 -0.20 -13.84
N ILE A 112 9.60 -1.25 -14.03
CA ILE A 112 8.62 -1.70 -13.02
C ILE A 112 9.19 -2.74 -12.05
N PHE A 113 10.25 -3.45 -12.42
CA PHE A 113 10.83 -4.50 -11.57
C PHE A 113 11.26 -3.93 -10.20
N PRO A 114 10.92 -4.57 -9.07
CA PRO A 114 11.19 -4.02 -7.74
C PRO A 114 12.62 -4.34 -7.28
N TRP A 115 13.60 -3.69 -7.92
CA TRP A 115 15.03 -3.88 -7.70
C TRP A 115 15.46 -3.73 -6.25
N GLU A 116 14.88 -2.75 -5.54
CA GLU A 116 15.23 -2.39 -4.17
C GLU A 116 15.07 -3.60 -3.23
N TYR A 117 13.94 -4.32 -3.33
CA TYR A 117 13.71 -5.52 -2.54
C TYR A 117 14.49 -6.72 -3.08
N VAL A 118 14.41 -7.00 -4.39
CA VAL A 118 14.96 -8.24 -4.95
C VAL A 118 16.48 -8.29 -4.79
N LEU A 119 17.19 -7.19 -5.04
CA LEU A 119 18.64 -7.12 -4.84
C LEU A 119 19.01 -7.19 -3.36
N ALA A 120 18.27 -6.51 -2.48
CA ALA A 120 18.51 -6.58 -1.05
C ALA A 120 18.30 -8.00 -0.51
N ALA A 121 17.20 -8.66 -0.87
CA ALA A 121 16.92 -10.03 -0.48
C ALA A 121 18.01 -10.97 -1.02
N ALA A 122 18.28 -10.95 -2.32
CA ALA A 122 19.21 -11.88 -2.94
C ALA A 122 20.66 -11.76 -2.45
N THR A 123 21.07 -10.58 -1.98
CA THR A 123 22.42 -10.31 -1.46
C THR A 123 22.51 -10.29 0.07
N ARG A 124 21.42 -10.65 0.78
CA ARG A 124 21.33 -10.49 2.24
C ARG A 124 22.42 -11.25 2.98
N GLU A 125 22.77 -12.45 2.54
CA GLU A 125 23.81 -13.30 3.16
C GLU A 125 25.19 -12.66 3.09
N GLN A 126 25.56 -12.11 1.93
CA GLN A 126 26.86 -11.49 1.69
C GLN A 126 27.05 -10.22 2.53
N ARG A 127 25.95 -9.54 2.86
CA ARG A 127 25.92 -8.32 3.68
C ARG A 127 25.91 -8.56 5.18
N ARG A 128 25.80 -9.82 5.67
CA ARG A 128 25.80 -10.10 7.11
C ARG A 128 27.16 -9.88 7.78
N GLY A 129 28.28 -10.05 7.09
CA GLY A 129 29.61 -9.79 7.70
C GLY A 129 29.81 -10.50 9.05
N ALA A 130 30.47 -9.83 10.01
CA ALA A 130 30.69 -10.34 11.38
C ALA A 130 29.55 -10.03 12.37
N THR A 131 28.58 -9.20 11.97
CA THR A 131 27.40 -8.84 12.76
C THR A 131 26.23 -9.75 12.40
N GLU A 132 25.35 -10.13 13.33
CA GLU A 132 24.19 -10.97 12.96
C GLU A 132 23.18 -10.26 12.02
N ARG A 133 23.25 -8.92 11.95
CA ARG A 133 22.38 -8.08 11.10
C ARG A 133 23.07 -7.71 9.78
N PRO A 134 22.38 -7.85 8.63
CA PRO A 134 22.91 -7.42 7.33
C PRO A 134 23.04 -5.91 7.25
N THR A 135 24.17 -5.42 6.72
CA THR A 135 24.33 -3.99 6.40
C THR A 135 23.28 -3.55 5.39
N PRO A 136 22.64 -2.37 5.50
CA PRO A 136 21.67 -1.89 4.52
C PRO A 136 22.22 -1.81 3.09
N LEU A 137 21.34 -1.95 2.09
CA LEU A 137 21.68 -1.81 0.67
C LEU A 137 20.86 -0.69 0.06
N THR A 138 21.53 0.34 -0.45
CA THR A 138 20.88 1.42 -1.20
C THR A 138 20.86 1.07 -2.69
N VAL A 139 19.69 1.15 -3.31
CA VAL A 139 19.54 0.93 -4.75
C VAL A 139 19.01 2.21 -5.38
N ILE A 140 19.71 2.68 -6.40
CA ILE A 140 19.34 3.85 -7.22
C ILE A 140 19.10 3.36 -8.63
N ARG A 141 18.21 4.01 -9.38
CA ARG A 141 17.94 3.69 -10.77
C ARG A 141 18.48 4.80 -11.67
N GLU A 142 19.07 4.43 -12.79
CA GLU A 142 19.51 5.34 -13.84
C GLU A 142 18.76 5.02 -15.13
N LEU A 143 18.06 6.01 -15.68
CA LEU A 143 17.48 5.91 -17.01
C LEU A 143 18.51 6.39 -18.04
N GLN A 144 18.98 5.48 -18.88
CA GLN A 144 19.97 5.79 -19.90
C GLN A 144 19.28 6.16 -21.20
N LEU A 145 19.11 7.46 -21.41
CA LEU A 145 18.52 8.02 -22.61
C LEU A 145 19.43 7.81 -23.81
N GLN A 146 18.84 7.32 -24.88
CA GLN A 146 19.50 7.07 -26.16
C GLN A 146 18.70 7.80 -27.25
N HIS A 147 19.38 8.45 -28.17
CA HIS A 147 18.80 9.15 -29.31
C HIS A 147 19.41 8.62 -30.60
N GLU A 148 18.65 8.70 -31.69
CA GLU A 148 19.11 8.26 -33.01
C GLU A 148 19.71 9.44 -33.78
N VAL A 149 20.93 9.26 -34.29
CA VAL A 149 21.64 10.21 -35.15
C VAL A 149 22.08 9.46 -36.40
N GLU A 150 21.56 9.85 -37.56
CA GLU A 150 21.91 9.27 -38.86
C GLU A 150 21.76 7.73 -38.94
N GLY A 151 20.80 7.15 -38.21
CA GLY A 151 20.56 5.70 -38.19
C GLY A 151 21.36 4.93 -37.14
N GLU A 152 22.22 5.61 -36.38
CA GLU A 152 22.96 5.03 -35.25
C GLU A 152 22.43 5.57 -33.93
N TRP A 153 22.36 4.72 -32.91
CA TRP A 153 21.93 5.11 -31.58
C TRP A 153 23.12 5.63 -30.79
N TRP A 154 22.93 6.75 -30.09
CA TRP A 154 23.93 7.38 -29.25
C TRP A 154 23.34 7.69 -27.87
N PRO A 155 24.13 7.58 -26.79
CA PRO A 155 23.70 8.05 -25.48
C PRO A 155 23.51 9.57 -25.53
N VAL A 156 22.46 10.07 -24.90
CA VAL A 156 22.26 11.52 -24.77
C VAL A 156 23.36 12.10 -23.86
N PRO A 157 24.19 13.06 -24.34
CA PRO A 157 25.23 13.67 -23.53
C PRO A 157 24.64 14.41 -22.32
N ARG A 158 25.37 14.44 -21.21
CA ARG A 158 24.91 15.04 -19.95
C ARG A 158 25.87 16.13 -19.51
N GLU A 159 25.36 17.33 -19.34
CA GLU A 159 26.13 18.44 -18.79
C GLU A 159 26.00 18.50 -17.27
N ALA A 160 27.02 19.03 -16.60
CA ALA A 160 26.94 19.30 -15.18
C ALA A 160 25.87 20.38 -14.91
N VAL A 161 25.09 20.18 -13.86
CA VAL A 161 24.07 21.14 -13.45
C VAL A 161 24.77 22.28 -12.71
N VAL A 162 24.66 23.49 -13.24
CA VAL A 162 25.11 24.70 -12.57
C VAL A 162 24.00 25.16 -11.62
N MET A 163 24.22 24.95 -10.33
CA MET A 163 23.27 25.39 -9.29
C MET A 163 23.59 26.84 -8.88
N PRO A 164 22.58 27.71 -8.69
CA PRO A 164 22.82 29.05 -8.21
C PRO A 164 23.08 29.06 -6.70
N ALA A 165 23.58 30.19 -6.19
CA ALA A 165 23.65 30.46 -4.75
C ALA A 165 22.29 30.27 -4.05
N TRP A 166 22.31 29.92 -2.76
CA TRP A 166 21.10 29.54 -2.02
C TRP A 166 19.99 30.60 -2.06
N GLN A 167 20.35 31.89 -2.02
CA GLN A 167 19.39 33.00 -2.06
C GLN A 167 18.70 33.18 -3.41
N ALA A 168 19.25 32.58 -4.48
CA ALA A 168 18.69 32.57 -5.83
C ALA A 168 18.05 31.22 -6.20
N LEU A 169 18.05 30.23 -5.30
CA LEU A 169 17.34 28.98 -5.50
C LEU A 169 15.83 29.23 -5.59
N ARG A 170 15.16 28.34 -6.32
CA ARG A 170 13.75 28.42 -6.64
C ARG A 170 13.15 27.07 -6.38
N VAL A 171 12.23 27.02 -5.41
CA VAL A 171 11.54 25.81 -5.01
C VAL A 171 10.07 25.98 -5.36
N LEU A 172 9.52 25.03 -6.11
CA LEU A 172 8.11 25.00 -6.48
C LEU A 172 7.43 23.79 -5.82
N PHE A 173 6.39 24.07 -5.04
CA PHE A 173 5.50 23.10 -4.44
C PHE A 173 4.19 23.08 -5.22
N VAL A 174 3.79 21.92 -5.74
CA VAL A 174 2.56 21.72 -6.49
C VAL A 174 1.66 20.76 -5.71
N SER A 175 0.53 21.27 -5.22
CA SER A 175 -0.53 20.43 -4.69
C SER A 175 -1.38 19.92 -5.85
N THR A 176 -1.56 18.61 -5.92
CA THR A 176 -2.43 17.92 -6.90
C THR A 176 -3.71 17.41 -6.26
N LEU A 177 -4.01 17.84 -5.03
CA LEU A 177 -5.18 17.41 -4.29
C LEU A 177 -6.45 18.11 -4.83
N PRO A 178 -7.43 17.37 -5.36
CA PRO A 178 -8.72 17.94 -5.74
C PRO A 178 -9.40 18.66 -4.58
N THR A 179 -10.07 19.77 -4.87
CA THR A 179 -10.67 20.62 -3.84
C THR A 179 -11.75 19.88 -3.04
N GLU A 180 -12.48 18.97 -3.71
CA GLU A 180 -13.50 18.10 -3.13
C GLU A 180 -12.93 17.18 -2.04
N LEU A 181 -11.64 16.80 -2.16
CA LEU A 181 -10.96 15.93 -1.22
C LEU A 181 -10.31 16.70 -0.06
N GLY A 182 -10.27 18.04 -0.12
CA GLY A 182 -9.59 18.90 0.85
C GLY A 182 -10.14 18.88 2.28
N GLU A 183 -11.36 18.38 2.49
CA GLU A 183 -11.91 18.17 3.85
C GLU A 183 -11.35 16.91 4.52
N ARG A 184 -10.96 15.91 3.72
CA ARG A 184 -10.49 14.60 4.21
C ARG A 184 -8.97 14.48 4.18
N TRP A 185 -8.33 15.23 3.31
CA TRP A 185 -6.91 15.17 3.01
C TRP A 185 -6.31 16.57 2.99
N THR A 186 -5.05 16.71 3.39
CA THR A 186 -4.33 17.99 3.39
C THR A 186 -2.86 17.76 3.10
N VAL A 187 -2.23 18.75 2.47
CA VAL A 187 -0.79 18.80 2.19
C VAL A 187 -0.08 19.91 2.99
N GLU A 188 -0.78 20.54 3.93
CA GLU A 188 -0.24 21.69 4.70
C GLU A 188 0.92 21.28 5.61
N ALA A 189 0.80 20.12 6.28
CA ALA A 189 1.87 19.58 7.11
C ALA A 189 3.12 19.29 6.27
N GLU A 190 2.93 18.69 5.10
CA GLU A 190 4.00 18.41 4.15
C GLU A 190 4.68 19.70 3.65
N LEU A 191 3.92 20.71 3.24
CA LEU A 191 4.47 22.01 2.83
C LEU A 191 5.30 22.65 3.97
N LYS A 192 4.77 22.62 5.20
CA LYS A 192 5.46 23.16 6.38
C LYS A 192 6.76 22.40 6.66
N ASN A 193 6.71 21.07 6.61
CA ASN A 193 7.87 20.20 6.86
C ASN A 193 8.94 20.39 5.78
N LEU A 194 8.54 20.47 4.51
CA LEU A 194 9.43 20.75 3.39
C LEU A 194 10.07 22.14 3.52
N ALA A 195 9.30 23.18 3.84
CA ALA A 195 9.83 24.52 4.03
C ALA A 195 10.81 24.60 5.21
N ALA A 196 10.55 23.87 6.30
CA ALA A 196 11.44 23.77 7.46
C ALA A 196 12.72 22.96 7.18
N ALA A 197 12.74 22.13 6.14
CA ALA A 197 13.92 21.39 5.71
C ALA A 197 14.91 22.23 4.89
N LEU A 198 14.48 23.40 4.39
CA LEU A 198 15.32 24.30 3.61
C LEU A 198 16.17 25.20 4.53
N PRO A 199 17.43 25.49 4.16
CA PRO A 199 18.25 26.48 4.86
C PRO A 199 17.56 27.86 4.91
N PRO A 200 17.76 28.66 5.98
CA PRO A 200 17.16 29.99 6.12
C PRO A 200 17.46 30.96 4.96
N GLU A 201 18.61 30.77 4.28
CA GLU A 201 19.03 31.56 3.13
C GLU A 201 18.25 31.23 1.86
N VAL A 202 17.59 30.07 1.79
CA VAL A 202 16.79 29.66 0.63
C VAL A 202 15.42 30.34 0.69
N PRO A 203 14.98 31.00 -0.40
CA PRO A 203 13.64 31.60 -0.44
C PRO A 203 12.54 30.57 -0.17
N SER A 204 11.49 30.98 0.53
CA SER A 204 10.34 30.12 0.81
C SER A 204 9.76 29.51 -0.48
N PRO A 205 9.28 28.25 -0.44
CA PRO A 205 8.70 27.59 -1.60
C PRO A 205 7.55 28.41 -2.18
N ARG A 206 7.53 28.55 -3.51
CA ARG A 206 6.34 29.02 -4.21
C ARG A 206 5.33 27.88 -4.28
N VAL A 207 4.06 28.18 -4.03
CA VAL A 207 2.99 27.17 -3.99
C VAL A 207 2.03 27.36 -5.16
N LEU A 208 1.79 26.30 -5.92
CA LEU A 208 0.64 26.16 -6.81
C LEU A 208 -0.33 25.18 -6.18
N ASN A 209 -1.52 25.66 -5.81
CA ASN A 209 -2.53 24.83 -5.20
C ASN A 209 -3.54 24.34 -6.25
N TYR A 210 -3.58 23.03 -6.49
CA TYR A 210 -4.46 22.37 -7.45
C TYR A 210 -4.56 23.08 -8.81
N PRO A 211 -3.42 23.27 -9.52
CA PRO A 211 -3.40 24.01 -10.77
C PRO A 211 -4.01 23.18 -11.91
N SER A 212 -4.44 23.87 -12.96
CA SER A 212 -4.60 23.26 -14.29
C SER A 212 -3.23 23.01 -14.94
N LEU A 213 -3.20 22.15 -15.97
CA LEU A 213 -1.96 21.90 -16.71
C LEU A 213 -1.39 23.18 -17.33
N ASP A 214 -2.24 24.05 -17.86
CA ASP A 214 -1.82 25.32 -18.47
C ASP A 214 -1.23 26.29 -17.44
N GLU A 215 -1.80 26.36 -16.23
CA GLU A 215 -1.26 27.18 -15.14
C GLU A 215 0.09 26.67 -14.65
N LEU A 216 0.25 25.35 -14.52
CA LEU A 216 1.52 24.73 -14.19
C LEU A 216 2.57 25.07 -15.26
N VAL A 217 2.24 24.87 -16.53
CA VAL A 217 3.12 25.19 -17.67
C VAL A 217 3.48 26.68 -17.70
N ALA A 218 2.51 27.57 -17.46
CA ALA A 218 2.75 29.00 -17.44
C ALA A 218 3.71 29.41 -16.32
N GLU A 219 3.55 28.85 -15.11
CA GLU A 219 4.45 29.12 -13.99
C GLU A 219 5.86 28.58 -14.26
N LEU A 220 5.97 27.35 -14.78
CA LEU A 220 7.26 26.75 -15.12
C LEU A 220 8.01 27.54 -16.21
N LYS A 221 7.30 28.03 -17.24
CA LYS A 221 7.87 28.90 -18.28
C LYS A 221 8.33 30.25 -17.72
N ALA A 222 7.52 30.85 -16.86
CA ALA A 222 7.83 32.15 -16.28
C ALA A 222 8.99 32.08 -15.27
N ARG A 223 9.07 30.98 -14.52
CA ARG A 223 10.02 30.82 -13.41
C ARG A 223 10.44 29.35 -13.23
N PRO A 224 11.35 28.83 -14.06
CA PRO A 224 11.80 27.45 -13.99
C PRO A 224 12.39 27.11 -12.60
N PRO A 225 11.86 26.13 -11.86
CA PRO A 225 12.35 25.82 -10.53
C PRO A 225 13.64 24.99 -10.58
N HIS A 226 14.45 25.09 -9.53
CA HIS A 226 15.62 24.21 -9.33
C HIS A 226 15.22 22.94 -8.56
N LEU A 227 14.25 23.05 -7.66
CA LEU A 227 13.64 21.93 -6.94
C LEU A 227 12.13 21.96 -7.17
N LEU A 228 11.56 20.84 -7.60
CA LEU A 228 10.14 20.67 -7.84
C LEU A 228 9.58 19.59 -6.91
N HIS A 229 8.44 19.84 -6.31
CA HIS A 229 7.80 18.91 -5.42
C HIS A 229 6.30 18.81 -5.74
N PHE A 230 5.82 17.60 -6.01
CA PHE A 230 4.40 17.31 -6.15
C PHE A 230 3.91 16.58 -4.90
N ALA A 231 2.85 17.10 -4.30
CA ALA A 231 2.13 16.51 -3.18
C ALA A 231 0.68 16.24 -3.57
N GLY A 232 0.10 15.14 -3.11
CA GLY A 232 -1.32 14.83 -3.33
C GLY A 232 -1.55 13.38 -3.72
N MET A 233 -2.29 13.16 -4.81
CA MET A 233 -2.75 11.82 -5.19
C MET A 233 -2.42 11.52 -6.64
N ASP A 234 -2.10 10.26 -6.90
CA ASP A 234 -2.03 9.74 -8.26
C ASP A 234 -3.43 9.57 -8.86
N SER A 235 -3.49 9.34 -10.16
CA SER A 235 -4.74 9.11 -10.90
C SER A 235 -5.60 8.00 -10.32
N HIS A 236 -5.01 6.89 -9.86
CA HIS A 236 -5.74 5.76 -9.30
C HIS A 236 -6.27 6.07 -7.91
N GLN A 237 -5.45 6.62 -7.01
CA GLN A 237 -5.92 7.00 -5.67
C GLN A 237 -7.02 8.06 -5.77
N GLY A 238 -6.77 9.16 -6.47
CA GLY A 238 -7.68 10.29 -6.45
C GLY A 238 -9.02 10.00 -7.13
N LEU A 239 -9.05 9.22 -8.22
CA LEU A 239 -10.33 8.80 -8.81
C LEU A 239 -11.15 7.95 -7.87
N ARG A 240 -10.52 7.01 -7.16
CA ARG A 240 -11.24 6.17 -6.19
C ARG A 240 -11.78 6.98 -5.02
N GLU A 241 -11.00 7.91 -4.48
CA GLU A 241 -11.44 8.78 -3.39
C GLU A 241 -12.55 9.75 -3.85
N LEU A 242 -12.46 10.27 -5.08
CA LEU A 242 -13.51 11.07 -5.69
C LEU A 242 -14.79 10.26 -5.94
N GLY A 243 -14.68 9.04 -6.48
CA GLY A 243 -15.81 8.14 -6.69
C GLY A 243 -16.49 7.79 -5.36
N ALA A 244 -15.72 7.48 -4.32
CA ALA A 244 -16.25 7.22 -2.98
C ALA A 244 -16.93 8.45 -2.34
N LEU A 245 -16.46 9.67 -2.65
CA LEU A 245 -17.04 10.90 -2.11
C LEU A 245 -18.30 11.34 -2.87
N LEU A 246 -18.26 11.28 -4.20
CA LEU A 246 -19.26 11.85 -5.11
C LEU A 246 -20.29 10.82 -5.61
N GLY A 247 -20.00 9.52 -5.45
CA GLY A 247 -20.85 8.40 -5.86
C GLY A 247 -20.87 8.16 -7.37
N LYS A 248 -21.82 7.35 -7.83
CA LYS A 248 -21.90 6.84 -9.22
C LYS A 248 -22.05 7.90 -10.32
N ALA A 249 -22.35 9.14 -9.95
CA ALA A 249 -22.47 10.27 -10.89
C ALA A 249 -21.18 11.09 -11.00
N ALA A 250 -20.09 10.67 -10.34
CA ALA A 250 -18.82 11.37 -10.35
C ALA A 250 -18.22 11.39 -11.76
N LEU A 251 -17.87 12.58 -12.23
CA LEU A 251 -17.28 12.79 -13.55
C LEU A 251 -15.83 13.25 -13.42
N VAL A 252 -15.00 12.77 -14.34
CA VAL A 252 -13.63 13.24 -14.56
C VAL A 252 -13.46 13.60 -16.03
N GLU A 253 -12.67 14.63 -16.32
CA GLU A 253 -12.16 14.88 -17.66
C GLU A 253 -10.98 13.93 -17.92
N ALA A 254 -11.20 12.89 -18.72
CA ALA A 254 -10.18 11.94 -19.13
C ALA A 254 -9.91 12.08 -20.64
N PRO A 255 -8.66 12.07 -21.10
CA PRO A 255 -8.35 12.26 -22.51
C PRO A 255 -8.79 11.05 -23.34
N GLU A 256 -9.11 11.31 -24.61
CA GLU A 256 -9.55 10.28 -25.55
C GLU A 256 -8.43 9.32 -25.98
N SER A 257 -7.16 9.69 -25.78
CA SER A 257 -5.98 8.85 -26.06
C SER A 257 -4.78 9.25 -25.19
N ASP A 258 -3.73 8.43 -25.23
CA ASP A 258 -2.44 8.70 -24.56
C ASP A 258 -1.63 9.83 -25.22
N GLU A 259 -2.05 10.35 -26.38
CA GLU A 259 -1.31 11.40 -27.08
C GLU A 259 -1.31 12.72 -26.29
N ALA A 260 -0.15 13.37 -26.25
CA ALA A 260 0.01 14.67 -25.64
C ALA A 260 -0.89 15.70 -26.33
N GLY A 261 -1.89 16.21 -25.62
CA GLY A 261 -2.86 17.19 -26.14
C GLY A 261 -4.16 16.59 -26.67
N ALA A 262 -4.40 15.28 -26.51
CA ALA A 262 -5.69 14.67 -26.81
C ALA A 262 -6.83 15.41 -26.06
N PRO A 263 -7.97 15.68 -26.74
CA PRO A 263 -9.08 16.37 -26.11
C PRO A 263 -9.61 15.55 -24.93
N GLY A 264 -9.91 16.26 -23.84
CA GLY A 264 -10.56 15.67 -22.68
C GLY A 264 -12.04 15.43 -22.94
N ARG A 265 -12.54 14.26 -22.56
CA ARG A 265 -13.97 13.95 -22.51
C ARG A 265 -14.37 13.68 -21.07
N GLN A 266 -15.54 14.18 -20.68
CA GLN A 266 -16.15 13.82 -19.40
C GLN A 266 -16.57 12.35 -19.43
N GLN A 267 -16.08 11.59 -18.47
CA GLN A 267 -16.35 10.16 -18.30
C GLN A 267 -16.74 9.90 -16.86
N LEU A 268 -17.56 8.88 -16.64
CA LEU A 268 -17.91 8.43 -15.29
C LEU A 268 -16.69 7.77 -14.65
N ILE A 269 -16.41 8.14 -13.41
CA ILE A 269 -15.28 7.57 -12.66
C ILE A 269 -15.45 6.05 -12.52
N ASP A 270 -16.65 5.56 -12.27
CA ASP A 270 -16.92 4.13 -12.12
C ASP A 270 -16.60 3.33 -13.40
N GLU A 271 -16.91 3.89 -14.57
CA GLU A 271 -16.58 3.26 -15.86
C GLU A 271 -15.06 3.15 -16.07
N LEU A 272 -14.30 4.17 -15.64
CA LEU A 272 -12.84 4.16 -15.72
C LEU A 272 -12.21 3.20 -14.71
N LEU A 273 -12.76 3.10 -13.49
CA LEU A 273 -12.28 2.19 -12.46
C LEU A 273 -12.60 0.73 -12.77
N ALA A 274 -13.69 0.45 -13.48
CA ALA A 274 -14.09 -0.89 -13.88
C ALA A 274 -13.12 -1.52 -14.90
N ASP A 275 -12.53 -0.73 -15.80
CA ASP A 275 -11.51 -1.20 -16.74
C ASP A 275 -10.14 -0.60 -16.41
N SER A 276 -9.44 -1.21 -15.44
CA SER A 276 -8.09 -0.76 -15.04
C SER A 276 -7.07 -0.75 -16.18
N ARG A 277 -7.35 -1.37 -17.34
CA ARG A 277 -6.51 -1.29 -18.55
C ARG A 277 -6.57 0.07 -19.22
N ARG A 278 -7.63 0.84 -18.99
CA ARG A 278 -7.83 2.18 -19.54
C ARG A 278 -7.46 3.28 -18.56
N LEU A 279 -7.06 2.93 -17.33
CA LEU A 279 -6.72 3.91 -16.33
C LEU A 279 -5.22 4.19 -16.35
N PRO A 280 -4.80 5.33 -16.92
CA PRO A 280 -3.39 5.67 -17.07
C PRO A 280 -2.77 6.12 -15.75
N ASP A 281 -1.48 5.85 -15.60
CA ASP A 281 -0.68 6.43 -14.52
C ASP A 281 -0.46 7.92 -14.77
N GLY A 282 -0.60 8.72 -13.72
CA GLY A 282 -0.49 10.17 -13.84
C GLY A 282 -0.96 10.89 -12.59
N LEU A 283 -1.40 12.13 -12.76
CA LEU A 283 -1.90 12.99 -11.70
C LEU A 283 -3.32 13.47 -12.03
N LEU A 284 -4.06 13.88 -11.01
CA LEU A 284 -5.29 14.64 -11.19
C LEU A 284 -4.98 16.12 -11.03
N LEU A 285 -5.12 16.86 -12.12
CA LEU A 285 -5.01 18.31 -12.13
C LEU A 285 -6.41 18.92 -12.26
N ARG A 286 -6.51 20.24 -12.14
CA ARG A 286 -7.77 20.94 -12.35
C ARG A 286 -8.10 21.00 -13.85
N GLY A 287 -9.26 20.46 -14.21
CA GLY A 287 -9.79 20.44 -15.57
C GLY A 287 -10.62 21.67 -15.92
N SER A 288 -11.19 21.61 -17.13
CA SER A 288 -12.12 22.63 -17.61
C SER A 288 -13.43 22.60 -16.83
N ALA A 289 -14.09 23.75 -16.68
CA ALA A 289 -15.33 23.90 -15.91
C ALA A 289 -15.28 23.44 -14.43
N GLY A 290 -14.09 23.19 -13.87
CA GLY A 290 -13.89 22.84 -12.46
C GLY A 290 -13.85 21.34 -12.16
N TYR A 291 -14.04 20.46 -13.15
CA TYR A 291 -13.91 19.01 -12.95
C TYR A 291 -12.44 18.62 -12.74
N PRO A 292 -12.14 17.58 -11.95
CA PRO A 292 -10.83 16.94 -11.99
C PRO A 292 -10.50 16.46 -13.40
N ARG A 293 -9.27 16.69 -13.85
CA ARG A 293 -8.73 16.22 -15.12
C ARG A 293 -7.61 15.22 -14.87
N LEU A 294 -7.75 14.07 -15.48
CA LEU A 294 -6.69 13.08 -15.52
C LEU A 294 -5.62 13.54 -16.53
N VAL A 295 -4.37 13.60 -16.06
CA VAL A 295 -3.21 13.96 -16.88
C VAL A 295 -2.23 12.80 -16.85
N HIS A 296 -2.02 12.17 -18.00
CA HIS A 296 -1.12 11.03 -18.17
C HIS A 296 0.33 11.41 -17.84
N ALA A 297 1.10 10.46 -17.31
CA ALA A 297 2.49 10.64 -16.93
C ALA A 297 3.36 11.22 -18.07
N GLN A 298 3.25 10.68 -19.29
CA GLN A 298 4.02 11.17 -20.43
C GLN A 298 3.57 12.57 -20.90
N ALA A 299 2.25 12.82 -20.94
CA ALA A 299 1.72 14.12 -21.31
C ALA A 299 2.15 15.22 -20.31
N LEU A 300 2.12 14.92 -19.01
CA LEU A 300 2.65 15.80 -17.98
C LEU A 300 4.15 16.02 -18.17
N ALA A 301 4.92 14.96 -18.40
CA ALA A 301 6.36 15.05 -18.58
C ALA A 301 6.76 15.91 -19.78
N ARG A 302 6.11 15.72 -20.94
CA ARG A 302 6.31 16.57 -22.13
C ARG A 302 5.95 18.02 -21.86
N ALA A 303 4.80 18.28 -21.24
CA ALA A 303 4.37 19.64 -20.93
C ALA A 303 5.34 20.36 -19.98
N VAL A 304 5.87 19.64 -18.97
CA VAL A 304 6.89 20.17 -18.05
C VAL A 304 8.21 20.40 -18.79
N ALA A 305 8.67 19.45 -19.60
CA ALA A 305 9.89 19.57 -20.40
C ALA A 305 9.87 20.77 -21.35
N ASP A 306 8.78 20.93 -22.11
CA ASP A 306 8.57 22.07 -23.01
C ASP A 306 8.54 23.41 -22.25
N ALA A 307 8.08 23.39 -21.00
CA ALA A 307 8.00 24.58 -20.17
C ALA A 307 9.36 25.00 -19.59
N VAL A 308 10.16 24.03 -19.12
CA VAL A 308 11.46 24.30 -18.48
C VAL A 308 12.60 24.44 -19.50
N GLY A 309 12.42 23.89 -20.70
CA GLY A 309 13.39 23.96 -21.79
C GLY A 309 14.77 23.44 -21.38
N THR A 310 15.80 24.26 -21.55
CA THR A 310 17.19 23.88 -21.22
C THR A 310 17.54 24.01 -19.73
N ALA A 311 16.58 24.36 -18.88
CA ALA A 311 16.78 24.54 -17.44
C ALA A 311 15.87 23.61 -16.61
N PRO A 312 15.96 22.27 -16.80
CA PRO A 312 15.16 21.34 -16.04
C PRO A 312 15.52 21.40 -14.53
N PRO A 313 14.54 21.16 -13.64
CA PRO A 313 14.81 21.03 -12.21
C PRO A 313 15.89 19.98 -11.94
N TYR A 314 16.72 20.26 -10.93
CA TYR A 314 17.73 19.35 -10.44
C TYR A 314 17.11 18.08 -9.85
N LEU A 315 16.06 18.26 -9.06
CA LEU A 315 15.33 17.18 -8.40
C LEU A 315 13.84 17.48 -8.42
N THR A 316 13.07 16.49 -8.88
CA THR A 316 11.63 16.42 -8.68
C THR A 316 11.33 15.36 -7.61
N THR A 317 10.54 15.70 -6.59
CA THR A 317 10.04 14.74 -5.60
C THR A 317 8.53 14.57 -5.78
N LEU A 318 8.07 13.33 -5.73
CA LEU A 318 6.68 12.94 -5.98
C LEU A 318 6.13 12.25 -4.72
N ASN A 319 5.52 13.02 -3.82
CA ASN A 319 4.76 12.44 -2.71
C ASN A 319 3.34 12.07 -3.16
N VAL A 320 3.29 11.12 -4.09
CA VAL A 320 2.08 10.49 -4.60
C VAL A 320 2.38 9.00 -4.78
N TRP A 321 1.39 8.14 -4.54
CA TRP A 321 1.57 6.69 -4.69
C TRP A 321 1.81 6.32 -6.16
N ASN A 322 2.36 5.13 -6.40
CA ASN A 322 2.58 4.58 -7.75
C ASN A 322 3.41 5.48 -8.71
N SER A 323 4.16 6.44 -8.18
CA SER A 323 4.93 7.41 -8.97
C SER A 323 6.27 6.88 -9.48
N ALA A 324 6.88 5.91 -8.79
CA ALA A 324 8.23 5.44 -9.09
C ALA A 324 8.34 4.67 -10.41
N ALA A 325 7.31 3.91 -10.77
CA ALA A 325 7.41 2.95 -11.87
C ALA A 325 7.31 3.61 -13.25
N ARG A 326 6.53 4.70 -13.36
CA ARG A 326 6.24 5.36 -14.64
C ARG A 326 6.38 6.88 -14.60
N LEU A 327 5.70 7.57 -13.69
CA LEU A 327 5.72 9.03 -13.64
C LEU A 327 7.16 9.59 -13.50
N ALA A 328 7.93 9.07 -12.54
CA ALA A 328 9.32 9.46 -12.32
C ALA A 328 10.22 9.24 -13.56
N PRO A 329 10.28 8.03 -14.17
CA PRO A 329 11.11 7.83 -15.36
C PRO A 329 10.61 8.59 -16.60
N MET A 330 9.30 8.87 -16.74
CA MET A 330 8.81 9.70 -17.86
C MET A 330 9.26 11.16 -17.73
N LEU A 331 9.24 11.73 -16.53
CA LEU A 331 9.78 13.07 -16.29
C LEU A 331 11.26 13.16 -16.71
N ILE A 332 12.03 12.10 -16.45
CA ILE A 332 13.43 12.04 -16.90
C ILE A 332 13.53 11.88 -18.41
N ALA A 333 12.74 10.95 -18.99
CA ALA A 333 12.78 10.62 -20.40
C ALA A 333 12.51 11.80 -21.32
N GLU A 334 11.54 12.63 -20.95
CA GLU A 334 11.16 13.81 -21.73
C GLU A 334 12.06 15.02 -21.44
N GLY A 335 13.02 14.91 -20.51
CA GLY A 335 13.90 16.02 -20.12
C GLY A 335 13.24 17.03 -19.16
N ALA A 336 12.17 16.62 -18.48
CA ALA A 336 11.42 17.45 -17.53
C ALA A 336 12.13 17.63 -16.18
N THR A 337 13.10 16.77 -15.84
CA THR A 337 13.89 16.83 -14.60
C THR A 337 15.19 16.03 -14.74
N ARG A 338 16.23 16.37 -13.96
CA ARG A 338 17.50 15.61 -13.90
C ARG A 338 17.42 14.37 -13.00
N ALA A 339 16.63 14.47 -11.94
CA ALA A 339 16.35 13.37 -11.02
C ALA A 339 14.89 13.38 -10.59
N ALA A 340 14.34 12.21 -10.28
CA ALA A 340 12.98 12.04 -9.81
C ALA A 340 12.93 11.01 -8.68
N LEU A 341 12.36 11.36 -7.53
CA LEU A 341 12.06 10.41 -6.46
C LEU A 341 10.57 10.17 -6.38
N GLY A 342 10.17 8.90 -6.26
CA GLY A 342 8.78 8.50 -6.07
C GLY A 342 8.64 7.17 -5.34
N PHE A 343 7.39 6.68 -5.29
CA PHE A 343 6.99 5.50 -4.54
C PHE A 343 6.46 4.41 -5.47
N GLN A 344 6.86 3.15 -5.26
CA GLN A 344 6.46 1.98 -6.04
C GLN A 344 4.99 1.59 -5.83
N ASP A 345 4.43 1.95 -4.68
CA ASP A 345 3.10 1.54 -4.23
C ASP A 345 2.66 2.47 -3.08
N ALA A 346 1.53 2.18 -2.43
CA ALA A 346 1.09 2.84 -1.22
C ALA A 346 2.19 2.81 -0.14
N PHE A 347 2.43 3.98 0.44
CA PHE A 347 3.45 4.22 1.44
C PHE A 347 2.82 4.94 2.65
N ASP A 348 3.41 4.80 3.83
CA ASP A 348 2.96 5.55 5.00
C ASP A 348 3.29 7.03 4.81
N ASP A 349 2.27 7.89 4.67
CA ASP A 349 2.44 9.30 4.34
C ASP A 349 3.40 10.01 5.33
N SER A 350 3.28 9.70 6.62
CA SER A 350 4.13 10.32 7.64
C SER A 350 5.60 9.86 7.57
N LEU A 351 5.86 8.62 7.12
CA LEU A 351 7.21 8.14 6.83
C LEU A 351 7.73 8.69 5.49
N ALA A 352 6.87 8.87 4.49
CA ALA A 352 7.22 9.48 3.20
C ALA A 352 7.68 10.92 3.40
N GLU A 353 6.89 11.73 4.11
CA GLU A 353 7.23 13.12 4.46
C GLU A 353 8.57 13.18 5.20
N TYR A 354 8.77 12.30 6.18
CA TYR A 354 10.04 12.22 6.92
C TYR A 354 11.23 11.90 5.99
N ALA A 355 11.10 10.90 5.12
CA ALA A 355 12.16 10.54 4.17
C ALA A 355 12.51 11.68 3.21
N LEU A 356 11.50 12.42 2.73
CA LEU A 356 11.67 13.59 1.86
C LEU A 356 12.36 14.75 2.59
N VAL A 357 11.98 15.01 3.84
CA VAL A 357 12.63 16.03 4.69
C VAL A 357 14.10 15.70 4.89
N GLN A 358 14.43 14.45 5.26
CA GLN A 358 15.82 14.06 5.47
C GLN A 358 16.62 14.10 4.17
N LEU A 359 16.02 13.71 3.03
CA LEU A 359 16.66 13.86 1.73
C LEU A 359 17.06 15.31 1.45
N LEU A 360 16.14 16.27 1.65
CA LEU A 360 16.43 17.69 1.41
C LEU A 360 17.53 18.20 2.34
N ARG A 361 17.46 17.90 3.64
CA ARG A 361 18.50 18.28 4.61
C ARG A 361 19.87 17.74 4.19
N HIS A 362 19.95 16.45 3.86
CA HIS A 362 21.19 15.83 3.43
C HIS A 362 21.69 16.32 2.08
N LEU A 363 20.78 16.75 1.19
CA LEU A 363 21.11 17.32 -0.11
C LEU A 363 21.84 18.66 0.05
N PHE A 364 21.34 19.55 0.91
CA PHE A 364 22.04 20.81 1.20
C PHE A 364 23.36 20.55 1.93
N ALA A 365 23.36 19.65 2.93
CA ALA A 365 24.56 19.33 3.69
C ALA A 365 25.67 18.67 2.85
N SER A 366 25.32 17.96 1.77
CA SER A 366 26.29 17.32 0.87
C SER A 366 26.77 18.21 -0.28
N GLY A 367 26.31 19.47 -0.35
CA GLY A 367 26.60 20.34 -1.50
C GLY A 367 25.95 19.82 -2.79
N PHE A 368 24.72 19.29 -2.69
CA PHE A 368 23.94 18.69 -3.77
C PHE A 368 24.50 17.37 -4.32
N ASP A 369 25.27 16.60 -3.55
CA ASP A 369 25.54 15.18 -3.87
C ASP A 369 24.29 14.35 -3.56
N LEU A 370 23.44 14.16 -4.57
CA LEU A 370 22.13 13.54 -4.44
C LEU A 370 22.21 12.04 -4.12
N PRO A 371 23.05 11.21 -4.77
CA PRO A 371 23.23 9.82 -4.38
C PRO A 371 23.68 9.66 -2.92
N ALA A 372 24.64 10.48 -2.46
CA ALA A 372 25.09 10.44 -1.07
C ALA A 372 23.99 10.90 -0.10
N ALA A 373 23.25 11.96 -0.46
CA ALA A 373 22.14 12.46 0.34
C ALA A 373 21.01 11.43 0.49
N PHE A 374 20.64 10.77 -0.61
CA PHE A 374 19.66 9.69 -0.61
C PHE A 374 20.11 8.51 0.25
N GLY A 375 21.39 8.11 0.15
CA GLY A 375 21.96 7.06 1.00
C GLY A 375 21.80 7.35 2.49
N ARG A 376 22.17 8.56 2.94
CA ARG A 376 22.07 8.97 4.36
C ARG A 376 20.62 9.08 4.84
N ALA A 377 19.75 9.72 4.06
CA ALA A 377 18.33 9.79 4.38
C ALA A 377 17.72 8.38 4.56
N TRP A 378 18.17 7.42 3.75
CA TRP A 378 17.71 6.05 3.83
C TRP A 378 18.25 5.26 5.02
N GLU A 379 19.49 5.51 5.43
CA GLU A 379 20.06 4.96 6.66
C GLU A 379 19.25 5.39 7.88
N GLU A 380 18.85 6.67 7.95
CA GLU A 380 18.00 7.21 9.02
C GLU A 380 16.60 6.61 9.01
N VAL A 381 15.97 6.53 7.84
CA VAL A 381 14.65 5.90 7.70
C VAL A 381 14.71 4.44 8.17
N ARG A 382 15.75 3.68 7.81
CA ARG A 382 15.93 2.27 8.21
C ARG A 382 16.27 2.08 9.69
N ALA A 383 16.71 3.13 10.37
CA ALA A 383 16.94 3.09 11.81
C ALA A 383 15.63 3.17 12.60
N LEU A 384 14.53 3.64 11.99
CA LEU A 384 13.23 3.74 12.64
C LEU A 384 12.57 2.37 12.84
N PRO A 385 11.90 2.12 13.99
CA PRO A 385 11.20 0.85 14.28
C PRO A 385 10.12 0.45 13.25
N GLU A 386 9.44 1.44 12.67
CA GLU A 386 8.38 1.29 11.68
C GLU A 386 8.90 0.99 10.26
N SER A 387 10.21 1.09 10.03
CA SER A 387 10.81 0.79 8.74
C SER A 387 10.84 -0.73 8.53
N VAL A 388 10.15 -1.19 7.49
CA VAL A 388 10.15 -2.59 7.09
C VAL A 388 11.20 -2.80 6.00
N ASP A 389 11.83 -3.98 5.93
CA ASP A 389 12.88 -4.39 4.97
C ASP A 389 12.50 -4.29 3.46
N ALA A 390 11.37 -3.67 3.10
CA ALA A 390 10.80 -3.61 1.75
C ALA A 390 10.15 -2.24 1.45
N THR A 391 10.82 -1.14 1.79
CA THR A 391 10.32 0.21 1.55
C THR A 391 10.40 0.57 0.06
N GLY A 392 9.25 0.88 -0.54
CA GLY A 392 9.09 1.13 -1.98
C GLY A 392 9.50 2.53 -2.44
N VAL A 393 10.53 3.15 -1.87
CA VAL A 393 11.04 4.45 -2.34
C VAL A 393 12.09 4.21 -3.42
N THR A 394 11.94 4.89 -4.54
CA THR A 394 12.85 4.77 -5.68
C THR A 394 13.35 6.14 -6.10
N LEU A 395 14.67 6.28 -6.18
CA LEU A 395 15.32 7.42 -6.81
C LEU A 395 15.72 7.04 -8.24
N TRP A 396 15.16 7.76 -9.22
CA TRP A 396 15.59 7.73 -10.60
C TRP A 396 16.49 8.91 -10.92
N LEU A 397 17.52 8.65 -11.70
CA LEU A 397 18.44 9.65 -12.22
C LEU A 397 18.46 9.56 -13.75
N ASP A 398 18.61 10.72 -14.39
CA ASP A 398 18.87 10.78 -15.82
C ASP A 398 20.30 10.43 -16.18
N GLY A 399 21.16 10.16 -15.18
CA GLY A 399 22.58 9.86 -15.23
C GLY A 399 23.27 9.97 -13.87
N PRO A 400 24.61 9.89 -13.78
CA PRO A 400 25.27 10.41 -12.59
C PRO A 400 25.07 11.94 -12.60
N VAL A 401 24.10 12.40 -11.81
CA VAL A 401 23.73 13.80 -11.75
C VAL A 401 24.85 14.54 -11.02
N PHE A 402 25.60 15.36 -11.74
CA PHE A 402 26.71 16.12 -11.20
C PHE A 402 26.37 17.60 -11.12
N VAL A 403 26.37 18.14 -9.91
CA VAL A 403 26.71 19.56 -9.74
C VAL A 403 28.20 19.73 -9.99
N ASP A 404 28.58 20.78 -10.71
CA ASP A 404 29.98 21.02 -11.05
C ASP A 404 30.86 21.09 -9.77
N PRO A 405 32.13 20.63 -9.82
CA PRO A 405 32.94 20.49 -8.62
C PRO A 405 33.15 21.79 -7.83
N ALA A 406 33.21 22.94 -8.51
CA ALA A 406 33.40 24.24 -7.88
C ALA A 406 32.13 24.65 -7.12
N THR A 407 30.97 24.55 -7.76
CA THR A 407 29.66 24.82 -7.14
C THR A 407 29.38 23.86 -5.99
N ARG A 408 29.71 22.56 -6.15
CA ARG A 408 29.61 21.57 -5.06
C ARG A 408 30.46 21.95 -3.86
N ALA A 409 31.72 22.30 -4.08
CA ALA A 409 32.63 22.69 -3.00
C ALA A 409 32.14 23.97 -2.29
N ALA A 410 31.62 24.93 -3.05
CA ALA A 410 31.04 26.17 -2.52
C ALA A 410 29.81 25.88 -1.65
N HIS A 411 28.81 25.13 -2.15
CA HIS A 411 27.63 24.78 -1.36
C HIS A 411 27.95 23.90 -0.15
N ALA A 412 28.91 22.98 -0.27
CA ALA A 412 29.36 22.19 0.87
C ALA A 412 30.07 23.05 1.93
N ALA A 413 30.77 24.11 1.51
CA ALA A 413 31.36 25.08 2.44
C ALA A 413 30.28 25.95 3.11
N GLU A 414 29.28 26.41 2.36
CA GLU A 414 28.12 27.16 2.86
C GLU A 414 27.34 26.32 3.90
N GLY A 415 27.06 25.05 3.61
CA GLY A 415 26.41 24.14 4.56
C GLY A 415 27.23 23.85 5.81
N ARG A 416 28.56 23.70 5.69
CA ARG A 416 29.44 23.58 6.87
C ARG A 416 29.47 24.87 7.69
N ALA A 417 29.49 26.03 7.05
CA ALA A 417 29.47 27.32 7.72
C ALA A 417 28.14 27.54 8.48
N LEU A 418 27.00 27.20 7.86
CA LEU A 418 25.70 27.27 8.51
C LEU A 418 25.61 26.30 9.71
N ALA A 419 26.08 25.06 9.55
CA ALA A 419 26.12 24.09 10.65
C ALA A 419 27.02 24.56 11.81
N ALA A 420 28.18 25.15 11.50
CA ALA A 420 29.08 25.72 12.49
C ALA A 420 28.46 26.95 13.18
N ALA A 421 27.82 27.85 12.43
CA ALA A 421 27.12 29.00 12.98
C ALA A 421 25.94 28.59 13.87
N ALA A 422 25.17 27.57 13.49
CA ALA A 422 24.13 26.99 14.32
C ALA A 422 24.69 26.41 15.64
N ALA A 423 25.88 25.79 15.59
CA ALA A 423 26.57 25.31 16.78
C ALA A 423 27.15 26.44 17.66
N GLU A 424 27.56 27.57 17.06
CA GLU A 424 28.11 28.74 17.77
C GLU A 424 27.04 29.68 18.36
N VAL A 425 25.86 29.80 17.72
CA VAL A 425 24.72 30.62 18.18
C VAL A 425 23.94 29.96 19.34
N ALA A 426 24.26 28.71 19.69
CA ALA A 426 23.75 28.05 20.89
C ALA A 426 24.22 28.76 22.18
N ALA A 427 23.47 29.78 22.63
CA ALA A 427 23.62 30.44 23.93
C ALA A 427 23.16 29.52 25.11
N PRO A 428 23.51 29.83 26.38
CA PRO A 428 23.96 28.86 27.39
C PRO A 428 22.88 27.89 27.89
N ALA A 429 23.27 26.61 28.03
CA ALA A 429 22.49 25.44 28.48
C ALA A 429 21.19 25.21 27.69
N PRO A 430 20.98 24.01 27.10
CA PRO A 430 19.80 23.78 26.29
C PRO A 430 18.56 24.02 27.17
N ALA A 431 17.66 24.90 26.70
CA ALA A 431 16.25 24.68 27.00
C ALA A 431 15.97 23.23 26.58
N SER A 432 15.40 22.41 27.48
CA SER A 432 15.13 21.00 27.22
C SER A 432 14.56 20.85 25.79
N PRO A 433 15.08 19.91 24.99
CA PRO A 433 14.80 19.87 23.57
C PRO A 433 13.29 19.83 23.33
N GLU A 434 12.81 20.72 22.45
CA GLU A 434 11.38 20.96 22.29
C GLU A 434 10.73 19.79 21.54
N VAL A 435 9.81 19.10 22.22
CA VAL A 435 9.03 18.02 21.61
C VAL A 435 7.79 18.59 20.92
N ARG A 436 7.66 18.28 19.63
CA ARG A 436 6.52 18.67 18.80
C ARG A 436 5.53 17.51 18.68
N CYS A 437 4.24 17.80 18.81
CA CYS A 437 3.16 16.81 18.75
C CYS A 437 2.36 16.96 17.44
N ALA A 438 2.23 15.88 16.67
CA ALA A 438 1.32 15.79 15.53
C ALA A 438 0.23 14.75 15.83
N ILE A 439 -0.94 15.23 16.25
CA ILE A 439 -2.05 14.41 16.78
C ILE A 439 -3.31 14.69 15.96
N GLU A 440 -3.87 13.64 15.38
CA GLU A 440 -5.11 13.68 14.59
C GLU A 440 -5.97 12.45 14.91
N PRO A 441 -7.03 12.59 15.71
CA PRO A 441 -7.95 11.51 16.01
C PRO A 441 -8.88 11.15 14.85
N PHE A 442 -9.48 9.96 14.91
CA PHE A 442 -10.63 9.65 14.06
C PHE A 442 -11.90 10.35 14.57
N PRO A 443 -12.71 10.95 13.67
CA PRO A 443 -13.97 11.60 14.08
C PRO A 443 -15.07 10.59 14.40
N GLU A 444 -14.98 9.38 13.85
CA GLU A 444 -15.95 8.29 14.07
C GLU A 444 -15.22 6.95 14.20
N LEU A 445 -15.63 6.13 15.18
CA LEU A 445 -15.06 4.82 15.45
C LEU A 445 -16.15 3.74 15.54
N ASN A 446 -15.87 2.59 14.93
CA ASN A 446 -16.68 1.39 15.01
C ASN A 446 -16.27 0.57 16.25
N TYR A 447 -17.22 -0.07 16.93
CA TYR A 447 -16.93 -0.97 18.03
C TYR A 447 -15.96 -2.10 17.66
N ALA A 448 -16.07 -2.69 16.47
CA ALA A 448 -15.16 -3.74 16.01
C ALA A 448 -13.71 -3.27 15.89
N VAL A 449 -13.48 -2.01 15.50
CA VAL A 449 -12.14 -1.41 15.48
C VAL A 449 -11.58 -1.39 16.91
N LEU A 450 -12.38 -0.89 17.84
CA LEU A 450 -11.98 -0.72 19.23
C LEU A 450 -11.79 -2.05 19.98
N HIS A 451 -12.70 -3.01 19.75
CA HIS A 451 -12.64 -4.36 20.33
C HIS A 451 -11.34 -5.08 19.99
N ASN A 452 -10.83 -4.86 18.78
CA ASN A 452 -9.58 -5.45 18.30
C ASN A 452 -8.35 -4.57 18.56
N ALA A 453 -8.42 -3.69 19.58
CA ALA A 453 -7.33 -2.83 20.04
C ALA A 453 -6.67 -1.99 18.93
N GLN A 454 -7.48 -1.44 18.02
CA GLN A 454 -6.98 -0.64 16.90
C GLN A 454 -6.84 0.85 17.25
N PRO A 455 -6.04 1.60 16.48
CA PRO A 455 -5.76 3.01 16.72
C PRO A 455 -7.02 3.88 16.85
N LEU A 456 -7.02 4.76 17.84
CA LEU A 456 -7.99 5.87 17.97
C LEU A 456 -7.64 7.05 17.06
N PHE A 457 -6.42 7.06 16.54
CA PHE A 457 -5.83 8.18 15.82
C PHE A 457 -5.48 7.79 14.38
N LYS A 458 -5.68 8.73 13.45
CA LYS A 458 -5.05 8.69 12.13
C LYS A 458 -3.54 8.87 12.25
N ARG A 459 -3.12 9.77 13.15
CA ARG A 459 -1.72 10.10 13.41
C ARG A 459 -1.54 10.49 14.87
N PHE A 460 -0.55 9.88 15.53
CA PHE A 460 -0.05 10.31 16.83
C PHE A 460 1.46 10.17 16.81
N VAL A 461 2.16 11.25 16.43
CA VAL A 461 3.61 11.28 16.26
C VAL A 461 4.20 12.35 17.17
N LEU A 462 5.24 11.96 17.91
CA LEU A 462 6.09 12.87 18.67
C LEU A 462 7.40 13.06 17.92
N SER A 463 7.91 14.29 17.85
CA SER A 463 9.17 14.59 17.17
C SER A 463 10.05 15.48 18.03
N CYS A 464 11.35 15.21 18.04
CA CYS A 464 12.34 15.90 18.85
C CYS A 464 13.69 15.95 18.13
N ASP A 465 14.34 17.11 18.07
CA ASP A 465 15.63 17.27 17.37
C ASP A 465 16.81 16.68 18.17
N ALA A 466 16.67 16.51 19.50
CA ALA A 466 17.68 15.89 20.37
C ALA A 466 17.01 14.88 21.32
N PRO A 467 16.60 13.71 20.82
CA PRO A 467 15.81 12.75 21.61
C PRO A 467 16.54 12.25 22.86
N ALA A 468 17.88 12.10 22.79
CA ALA A 468 18.70 11.64 23.92
C ALA A 468 18.73 12.62 25.11
N GLU A 469 18.47 13.90 24.87
CA GLU A 469 18.42 14.95 25.89
C GLU A 469 16.99 15.29 26.32
N ALA A 470 15.98 14.68 25.69
CA ALA A 470 14.59 14.94 25.99
C ALA A 470 14.16 14.29 27.29
N GLU A 471 13.55 15.09 28.18
CA GLU A 471 12.89 14.55 29.36
C GLU A 471 11.72 13.64 28.95
N PRO A 472 11.41 12.59 29.74
CA PRO A 472 10.27 11.73 29.47
C PRO A 472 8.95 12.51 29.38
N LEU A 473 8.09 12.10 28.44
CA LEU A 473 6.77 12.65 28.24
C LEU A 473 5.70 11.77 28.89
N ASP A 474 4.67 12.40 29.43
CA ASP A 474 3.45 11.74 29.88
C ASP A 474 2.36 11.99 28.84
N VAL A 475 1.87 10.89 28.24
CA VAL A 475 0.78 10.88 27.26
C VAL A 475 -0.46 10.31 27.93
N GLU A 476 -1.52 11.10 27.97
CA GLU A 476 -2.83 10.73 28.51
C GLU A 476 -3.89 10.88 27.41
N VAL A 477 -4.69 9.85 27.22
CA VAL A 477 -5.82 9.85 26.28
C VAL A 477 -7.05 9.31 26.99
N ALA A 478 -8.15 10.05 26.93
CA ALA A 478 -9.41 9.71 27.59
C ALA A 478 -10.58 9.75 26.61
N VAL A 479 -11.37 8.67 26.57
CA VAL A 479 -12.66 8.62 25.88
C VAL A 479 -13.77 8.65 26.91
N HIS A 480 -14.60 9.68 26.86
CA HIS A 480 -15.78 9.78 27.72
C HIS A 480 -16.92 8.92 27.12
N MET A 481 -17.70 8.22 27.93
CA MET A 481 -18.80 7.35 27.49
C MET A 481 -19.96 7.45 28.49
N GLY A 482 -20.61 8.61 28.54
CA GLY A 482 -21.61 8.89 29.57
C GLY A 482 -20.94 9.08 30.93
N ASP A 483 -21.33 8.28 31.93
CA ASP A 483 -20.78 8.32 33.29
C ASP A 483 -19.45 7.54 33.42
N GLU A 484 -19.05 6.80 32.39
CA GLU A 484 -17.79 6.04 32.34
C GLU A 484 -16.73 6.77 31.51
N GLU A 485 -15.46 6.56 31.86
CA GLU A 485 -14.31 7.11 31.13
C GLU A 485 -13.26 6.02 30.92
N ALA A 486 -12.90 5.77 29.66
CA ALA A 486 -11.82 4.84 29.33
C ALA A 486 -10.53 5.64 29.08
N ARG A 487 -9.49 5.31 29.85
CA ARG A 487 -8.21 6.03 29.81
C ARG A 487 -7.07 5.15 29.31
N PHE A 488 -6.14 5.80 28.63
CA PHE A 488 -4.83 5.30 28.29
C PHE A 488 -3.79 6.28 28.82
N GLU A 489 -2.82 5.77 29.58
CA GLU A 489 -1.73 6.57 30.12
C GLU A 489 -0.42 5.85 29.82
N ARG A 490 0.55 6.58 29.26
CA ARG A 490 1.88 6.05 28.97
C ARG A 490 2.94 7.11 29.16
N ARG A 491 4.00 6.70 29.85
CA ARG A 491 5.25 7.47 29.88
C ARG A 491 6.13 7.07 28.70
N VAL A 492 6.53 8.05 27.89
CA VAL A 492 7.27 7.88 26.65
C VAL A 492 8.66 8.50 26.81
N VAL A 493 9.69 7.75 26.46
CA VAL A 493 11.07 8.24 26.36
C VAL A 493 11.42 8.26 24.88
N MET A 494 11.81 9.42 24.37
CA MET A 494 12.21 9.57 22.97
C MET A 494 13.50 8.77 22.74
N GLN A 495 13.48 7.79 21.83
CA GLN A 495 14.68 7.04 21.42
C GLN A 495 15.19 7.52 20.07
N HIS A 496 14.28 7.97 19.21
CA HIS A 496 14.55 8.45 17.86
C HIS A 496 14.05 9.90 17.71
N GLU A 497 14.47 10.58 16.63
CA GLU A 497 13.96 11.92 16.30
C GLU A 497 12.43 11.94 16.11
N ARG A 498 11.85 10.78 15.83
CA ARG A 498 10.43 10.54 15.62
C ARG A 498 10.00 9.29 16.37
N GLU A 499 8.96 9.42 17.20
CA GLU A 499 8.27 8.30 17.83
C GLU A 499 6.82 8.25 17.34
N ASN A 500 6.42 7.13 16.73
CA ASN A 500 5.05 6.92 16.24
C ASN A 500 4.24 6.08 17.24
N LEU A 501 3.33 6.72 17.97
CA LEU A 501 2.49 6.08 19.00
C LEU A 501 1.11 5.69 18.47
N THR A 502 0.82 5.93 17.19
CA THR A 502 -0.53 5.75 16.61
C THR A 502 -1.10 4.37 16.89
N LYS A 503 -0.28 3.31 16.78
CA LYS A 503 -0.71 1.91 17.00
C LYS A 503 -0.63 1.45 18.46
N ASP A 504 0.00 2.25 19.31
CA ASP A 504 0.21 1.91 20.70
C ASP A 504 -0.93 2.40 21.59
N ILE A 505 -1.61 3.48 21.19
CA ILE A 505 -2.68 4.09 21.97
C ILE A 505 -4.01 3.38 21.70
N HIS A 506 -4.48 2.67 22.72
CA HIS A 506 -5.76 1.96 22.73
C HIS A 506 -6.44 2.20 24.08
N VAL A 507 -7.77 2.30 24.09
CA VAL A 507 -8.55 2.40 25.33
C VAL A 507 -9.36 1.11 25.54
N PRO A 508 -9.42 0.58 26.78
CA PRO A 508 -10.22 -0.61 27.07
C PRO A 508 -11.71 -0.27 26.98
N LEU A 509 -12.45 -0.96 26.12
CA LEU A 509 -13.91 -0.87 26.03
C LEU A 509 -14.62 -2.01 26.76
N THR A 510 -14.16 -2.33 27.96
CA THR A 510 -14.85 -3.27 28.87
C THR A 510 -16.11 -2.68 29.50
N ALA A 511 -16.36 -1.38 29.26
CA ALA A 511 -17.54 -0.62 29.63
C ALA A 511 -18.84 -1.29 29.16
N ASP A 512 -19.77 -1.57 30.08
CA ASP A 512 -21.13 -2.03 29.75
C ASP A 512 -21.84 -1.04 28.82
N VAL A 513 -21.53 0.25 28.95
CA VAL A 513 -22.04 1.31 28.10
C VAL A 513 -21.70 1.07 26.63
N ALA A 514 -20.46 0.66 26.31
CA ALA A 514 -20.03 0.43 24.93
C ALA A 514 -20.76 -0.76 24.26
N ARG A 515 -21.12 -1.79 25.05
CA ARG A 515 -21.95 -2.93 24.60
C ARG A 515 -23.45 -2.60 24.51
N GLY A 516 -23.90 -1.63 25.30
CA GLY A 516 -25.29 -1.16 25.32
C GLY A 516 -25.62 -0.11 24.24
N VAL A 517 -24.63 0.35 23.47
CA VAL A 517 -24.83 1.32 22.39
C VAL A 517 -25.60 0.67 21.24
N HIS A 518 -26.92 0.86 21.24
CA HIS A 518 -27.81 0.43 20.16
C HIS A 518 -27.98 1.50 19.07
N GLU A 519 -27.60 2.75 19.34
CA GLU A 519 -27.66 3.89 18.41
C GLU A 519 -26.38 4.71 18.53
N ALA A 520 -25.95 5.39 17.45
CA ALA A 520 -24.68 6.11 17.45
C ALA A 520 -24.66 7.24 18.50
N ILE A 521 -23.62 7.27 19.34
CA ILE A 521 -23.47 8.25 20.43
C ILE A 521 -22.38 9.26 20.05
N ASN A 522 -22.66 10.55 20.24
CA ASN A 522 -21.63 11.59 20.18
C ASN A 522 -20.97 11.72 21.55
N THR A 523 -19.65 11.67 21.57
CA THR A 523 -18.83 11.83 22.77
C THR A 523 -17.57 12.67 22.47
N SER A 524 -16.70 12.83 23.46
CA SER A 524 -15.42 13.53 23.37
C SER A 524 -14.24 12.61 23.68
N LEU A 525 -13.18 12.77 22.89
CA LEU A 525 -11.84 12.22 23.11
C LEU A 525 -10.94 13.36 23.59
N GLN A 526 -10.43 13.28 24.82
CA GLN A 526 -9.46 14.22 25.35
C GLN A 526 -8.04 13.69 25.19
N VAL A 527 -7.11 14.55 24.80
CA VAL A 527 -5.69 14.20 24.67
C VAL A 527 -4.85 15.23 25.40
N ARG A 528 -3.89 14.74 26.18
CA ARG A 528 -2.92 15.56 26.90
C ARG A 528 -1.52 14.97 26.73
N VAL A 529 -0.57 15.82 26.35
CA VAL A 529 0.85 15.49 26.32
C VAL A 529 1.60 16.52 27.17
N SER A 530 2.33 16.05 28.18
CA SER A 530 3.14 16.90 29.06
C SER A 530 4.55 16.38 29.23
N GLN A 531 5.49 17.29 29.49
CA GLN A 531 6.90 17.00 29.74
C GLN A 531 7.35 17.76 30.99
N GLY A 532 7.81 17.06 32.03
CA GLY A 532 8.23 17.70 33.27
C GLY A 532 7.16 18.61 33.92
N GLY A 533 5.87 18.31 33.70
CA GLY A 533 4.73 19.14 34.13
C GLY A 533 4.38 20.32 33.20
N ARG A 534 5.21 20.65 32.20
CA ARG A 534 4.87 21.59 31.14
C ARG A 534 3.92 20.92 30.14
N LEU A 535 2.81 21.59 29.83
CA LEU A 535 1.85 21.11 28.84
C LEU A 535 2.35 21.43 27.44
N LEU A 536 2.48 20.39 26.60
CA LEU A 536 2.90 20.52 25.19
C LEU A 536 1.70 20.46 24.24
N TYR A 537 0.71 19.63 24.56
CA TYR A 537 -0.53 19.51 23.78
C TYR A 537 -1.72 19.25 24.72
N HIS A 538 -2.82 19.94 24.48
CA HIS A 538 -4.11 19.68 25.12
C HIS A 538 -5.25 20.07 24.20
N ASP A 539 -6.08 19.10 23.85
CA ASP A 539 -7.28 19.36 23.07
C ASP A 539 -8.39 18.34 23.40
N SER A 540 -9.63 18.70 23.06
CA SER A 540 -10.80 17.85 23.16
C SER A 540 -11.48 17.72 21.80
N HIS A 541 -11.51 16.51 21.29
CA HIS A 541 -11.99 16.20 19.95
C HIS A 541 -13.36 15.54 20.02
N ARG A 542 -14.27 15.95 19.13
CA ARG A 542 -15.55 15.26 18.97
C ARG A 542 -15.33 13.86 18.38
N LEU A 543 -15.89 12.85 19.02
CA LEU A 543 -15.84 11.46 18.60
C LEU A 543 -17.25 10.89 18.52
N ARG A 544 -17.61 10.24 17.40
CA ARG A 544 -18.85 9.47 17.29
C ARG A 544 -18.57 7.97 17.45
N LEU A 545 -19.20 7.34 18.44
CA LEU A 545 -19.15 5.90 18.64
C LEU A 545 -20.35 5.26 17.96
N LEU A 546 -20.08 4.29 17.07
CA LEU A 546 -21.12 3.58 16.34
C LEU A 546 -21.65 2.39 17.15
N PRO A 547 -22.90 1.95 16.91
CA PRO A 547 -23.48 0.75 17.51
C PRO A 547 -22.61 -0.49 17.30
N VAL A 548 -22.70 -1.40 18.27
CA VAL A 548 -21.88 -2.61 18.35
C VAL A 548 -22.10 -3.56 17.16
N ASP A 549 -23.29 -3.55 16.58
CA ASP A 549 -23.74 -4.35 15.45
C ASP A 549 -23.68 -3.59 14.10
N GLN A 550 -23.15 -2.35 14.09
CA GLN A 550 -22.97 -1.60 12.86
C GLN A 550 -21.63 -1.96 12.22
N TRP A 551 -21.67 -2.48 11.00
CA TRP A 551 -20.49 -2.63 10.15
C TRP A 551 -20.42 -1.49 9.12
N ARG A 552 -19.20 -1.16 8.72
CA ARG A 552 -18.91 -0.13 7.72
C ARG A 552 -18.08 -0.77 6.61
N ASP A 553 -18.67 -0.84 5.44
CA ASP A 553 -18.06 -1.34 4.22
C ASP A 553 -17.21 -0.24 3.58
N ASN A 554 -16.11 0.11 4.23
CA ASN A 554 -15.13 1.05 3.68
C ASN A 554 -13.72 0.51 3.87
N ARG A 555 -12.73 1.13 3.22
CA ARG A 555 -11.33 0.66 3.27
C ARG A 555 -10.75 0.50 4.67
N ARG A 556 -11.16 1.35 5.62
CA ARG A 556 -10.63 1.32 7.00
C ARG A 556 -11.32 0.25 7.84
N ASP A 557 -12.63 0.15 7.71
CA ASP A 557 -13.49 -0.60 8.62
C ASP A 557 -13.95 -1.95 8.06
N GLY A 558 -13.99 -2.08 6.73
CA GLY A 558 -14.42 -3.28 6.00
C GLY A 558 -13.59 -4.50 6.39
N GLN A 559 -12.29 -4.29 6.61
CA GLN A 559 -11.37 -5.33 7.08
C GLN A 559 -11.73 -5.94 8.45
N TRP A 560 -12.65 -5.33 9.23
CA TRP A 560 -13.09 -5.86 10.54
C TRP A 560 -14.35 -6.74 10.47
N LEU A 561 -14.88 -7.00 9.27
CA LEU A 561 -15.98 -7.94 9.09
C LEU A 561 -15.77 -9.32 9.77
N PRO A 562 -14.54 -9.88 9.88
CA PRO A 562 -14.34 -11.16 10.57
C PRO A 562 -14.77 -11.17 12.04
N SER A 563 -14.88 -10.01 12.71
CA SER A 563 -15.42 -9.93 14.08
C SER A 563 -16.91 -10.20 14.17
N PHE A 564 -17.64 -10.13 13.05
CA PHE A 564 -19.06 -10.46 12.98
C PHE A 564 -19.33 -11.94 12.62
N VAL A 565 -18.28 -12.73 12.39
CA VAL A 565 -18.40 -14.19 12.31
C VAL A 565 -18.41 -14.74 13.73
N LEU A 566 -19.56 -15.25 14.19
CA LEU A 566 -19.83 -15.60 15.59
C LEU A 566 -19.97 -17.13 15.77
N PRO A 567 -18.88 -17.93 15.72
CA PRO A 567 -18.96 -19.39 15.75
C PRO A 567 -19.53 -19.97 17.06
N ARG A 568 -19.50 -19.20 18.15
CA ARG A 568 -20.02 -19.58 19.47
C ARG A 568 -21.45 -19.11 19.74
N ASP A 569 -22.10 -18.48 18.76
CA ASP A 569 -23.50 -18.12 18.90
C ASP A 569 -24.37 -19.40 19.09
N PRO A 570 -25.32 -19.41 20.03
CA PRO A 570 -26.16 -20.59 20.30
C PRO A 570 -26.88 -21.14 19.06
N ALA A 571 -27.27 -20.29 18.11
CA ALA A 571 -27.88 -20.71 16.87
C ALA A 571 -26.91 -21.47 15.97
N VAL A 572 -25.63 -21.06 15.91
CA VAL A 572 -24.59 -21.76 15.14
C VAL A 572 -24.35 -23.16 15.72
N VAL A 573 -24.22 -23.27 17.04
CA VAL A 573 -24.09 -24.57 17.74
C VAL A 573 -25.30 -25.46 17.44
N ARG A 574 -26.51 -24.89 17.43
CA ARG A 574 -27.74 -25.60 17.08
C ARG A 574 -27.75 -26.04 15.62
N ALA A 575 -27.30 -25.21 14.68
CA ALA A 575 -27.22 -25.54 13.26
C ALA A 575 -26.33 -26.77 13.04
N VAL A 576 -25.12 -26.75 13.59
CA VAL A 576 -24.15 -27.86 13.46
C VAL A 576 -24.70 -29.13 14.11
N SER A 577 -25.30 -29.02 15.31
CA SER A 577 -25.91 -30.17 15.99
C SER A 577 -27.04 -30.82 15.16
N GLN A 578 -27.90 -30.02 14.53
CA GLN A 578 -28.95 -30.53 13.65
C GLN A 578 -28.40 -31.13 12.35
N SER A 579 -27.31 -30.56 11.83
CA SER A 579 -26.62 -31.02 10.61
C SER A 579 -25.99 -32.40 10.74
N GLN A 580 -25.79 -32.87 11.96
CA GLN A 580 -25.23 -34.19 12.25
C GLN A 580 -25.99 -35.34 11.55
N ARG A 581 -27.31 -35.23 11.39
CA ARG A 581 -28.10 -36.26 10.69
C ARG A 581 -27.83 -36.27 9.18
N TYR A 582 -27.69 -35.10 8.57
CA TYR A 582 -27.39 -34.98 7.14
C TYR A 582 -25.97 -35.44 6.86
N ASN A 583 -25.03 -35.10 7.74
CA ASN A 583 -23.63 -35.54 7.62
C ASN A 583 -23.51 -37.07 7.59
N ARG A 584 -24.22 -37.76 8.49
CA ARG A 584 -24.27 -39.25 8.50
C ARG A 584 -24.88 -39.84 7.24
N VAL A 585 -25.95 -39.23 6.73
CA VAL A 585 -26.64 -39.71 5.51
C VAL A 585 -25.78 -39.49 4.27
N LEU A 586 -25.21 -38.30 4.09
CA LEU A 586 -24.40 -37.94 2.90
C LEU A 586 -23.09 -38.74 2.82
N ARG A 587 -22.57 -39.15 3.97
CA ARG A 587 -21.35 -39.97 4.09
C ARG A 587 -21.62 -41.47 4.21
N ASP A 588 -22.89 -41.88 4.29
CA ASP A 588 -23.31 -43.26 4.55
C ASP A 588 -22.56 -43.90 5.74
N ASP A 589 -22.40 -43.14 6.83
CA ASP A 589 -21.69 -43.56 8.03
C ASP A 589 -22.41 -43.05 9.29
N PRO A 590 -23.01 -43.94 10.11
CA PRO A 590 -23.74 -43.55 11.31
C PRO A 590 -22.84 -42.96 12.41
N THR A 591 -21.53 -43.18 12.34
CA THR A 591 -20.54 -42.69 13.30
C THR A 591 -19.86 -41.39 12.86
N ALA A 592 -20.02 -40.98 11.58
CA ALA A 592 -19.43 -39.77 11.02
C ALA A 592 -19.76 -38.54 11.86
N GLY A 593 -18.72 -37.81 12.31
CA GLY A 593 -18.82 -36.52 12.99
C GLY A 593 -18.44 -35.36 12.07
N PHE A 594 -18.51 -34.15 12.61
CA PHE A 594 -17.85 -32.99 12.02
C PHE A 594 -16.38 -33.00 12.47
N GLU A 595 -15.51 -33.44 11.58
CA GLU A 595 -14.06 -33.59 11.82
C GLU A 595 -13.22 -32.60 11.00
N GLY A 596 -13.88 -31.67 10.30
CA GLY A 596 -13.22 -30.64 9.50
C GLY A 596 -12.30 -31.28 8.47
N TYR A 597 -11.04 -30.85 8.45
CA TYR A 597 -10.02 -31.38 7.56
C TYR A 597 -9.41 -32.71 7.99
N GLN A 598 -9.67 -33.22 9.20
CA GLN A 598 -9.10 -34.48 9.68
C GLN A 598 -9.61 -35.69 8.87
N CYS A 599 -10.69 -35.52 8.10
CA CYS A 599 -11.14 -36.52 7.13
C CYS A 599 -10.17 -36.69 5.95
N VAL A 600 -9.23 -35.76 5.75
CA VAL A 600 -8.16 -35.81 4.75
C VAL A 600 -6.84 -36.13 5.46
N PRO A 601 -6.17 -37.26 5.16
CA PRO A 601 -4.90 -37.60 5.79
C PRO A 601 -3.79 -36.58 5.50
N ASP A 602 -2.92 -36.28 6.48
CA ASP A 602 -1.80 -35.32 6.33
C ASP A 602 -0.85 -35.65 5.15
N GLY A 603 -0.70 -36.93 4.81
CA GLY A 603 0.12 -37.41 3.69
C GLY A 603 -0.59 -37.43 2.33
N ALA A 604 -1.82 -36.91 2.23
CA ALA A 604 -2.62 -36.92 1.01
C ALA A 604 -2.12 -35.93 -0.06
N VAL A 605 -1.24 -35.00 0.30
CA VAL A 605 -0.59 -34.10 -0.65
C VAL A 605 0.48 -34.87 -1.40
N VAL A 606 0.24 -35.16 -2.68
CA VAL A 606 1.23 -35.79 -3.56
C VAL A 606 2.34 -34.80 -3.93
N ALA A 607 3.46 -35.30 -4.47
CA ALA A 607 4.67 -34.51 -4.74
C ALA A 607 4.47 -33.31 -5.69
N ASP A 608 3.38 -33.27 -6.48
CA ASP A 608 3.00 -32.15 -7.35
C ASP A 608 2.01 -31.17 -6.68
N GLY A 609 1.73 -31.33 -5.38
CA GLY A 609 0.83 -30.48 -4.61
C GLY A 609 -0.65 -30.76 -4.79
N ARG A 610 -1.02 -31.84 -5.51
CA ARG A 610 -2.41 -32.27 -5.67
C ARG A 610 -2.88 -33.11 -4.49
N ILE A 611 -4.20 -33.16 -4.31
CA ILE A 611 -4.88 -34.00 -3.32
C ILE A 611 -5.94 -34.78 -4.10
N ASP A 612 -6.17 -36.05 -3.74
CA ASP A 612 -7.24 -36.84 -4.34
C ASP A 612 -8.59 -36.16 -4.15
N GLU A 613 -9.32 -35.98 -5.26
CA GLU A 613 -10.60 -35.29 -5.27
C GLU A 613 -11.66 -35.98 -4.38
N GLU A 614 -11.64 -37.31 -4.24
CA GLU A 614 -12.60 -38.00 -3.37
C GLU A 614 -12.30 -37.74 -1.87
N LEU A 615 -11.04 -37.51 -1.50
CA LEU A 615 -10.69 -37.08 -0.14
C LEU A 615 -11.22 -35.68 0.13
N LEU A 616 -11.06 -34.76 -0.81
CA LEU A 616 -11.59 -33.40 -0.69
C LEU A 616 -13.13 -33.38 -0.60
N ARG A 617 -13.83 -34.33 -1.23
CA ARG A 617 -15.30 -34.49 -1.10
C ARG A 617 -15.73 -34.85 0.32
N GLY A 618 -14.87 -35.41 1.15
CA GLY A 618 -15.14 -35.62 2.58
C GLY A 618 -15.41 -34.31 3.32
N VAL A 619 -14.70 -33.23 2.96
CA VAL A 619 -14.93 -31.88 3.47
C VAL A 619 -16.24 -31.32 2.89
N ASP A 620 -16.44 -31.42 1.57
CA ASP A 620 -17.63 -30.87 0.91
C ASP A 620 -18.93 -31.48 1.44
N ARG A 621 -18.96 -32.78 1.76
CA ARG A 621 -20.14 -33.45 2.36
C ARG A 621 -20.50 -32.89 3.74
N GLN A 622 -19.51 -32.43 4.53
CA GLN A 622 -19.77 -31.76 5.81
C GLN A 622 -20.38 -30.37 5.59
N VAL A 623 -19.90 -29.63 4.59
CA VAL A 623 -20.47 -28.34 4.19
C VAL A 623 -21.90 -28.51 3.67
N GLU A 624 -22.14 -29.52 2.83
CA GLU A 624 -23.47 -29.87 2.30
C GLU A 624 -24.45 -30.23 3.43
N ALA A 625 -23.99 -30.91 4.48
CA ALA A 625 -24.82 -31.21 5.64
C ALA A 625 -25.30 -29.95 6.39
N ILE A 626 -24.43 -28.93 6.49
CA ILE A 626 -24.79 -27.63 7.06
C ILE A 626 -25.79 -26.93 6.15
N TRP A 627 -25.53 -26.90 4.85
CA TRP A 627 -26.47 -26.35 3.85
C TRP A 627 -27.86 -26.99 3.96
N ALA A 628 -27.93 -28.31 3.98
CA ALA A 628 -29.18 -29.06 4.06
C ALA A 628 -30.00 -28.72 5.31
N THR A 629 -29.35 -28.51 6.46
CA THR A 629 -30.04 -28.06 7.68
C THR A 629 -30.61 -26.66 7.51
N LEU A 630 -29.81 -25.71 7.03
CA LEU A 630 -30.27 -24.34 6.85
C LEU A 630 -31.42 -24.26 5.83
N LEU A 631 -31.34 -25.05 4.77
CA LEU A 631 -32.34 -25.13 3.72
C LEU A 631 -33.65 -25.78 4.20
N HIS A 632 -33.57 -26.98 4.78
CA HIS A 632 -34.75 -27.80 5.05
C HIS A 632 -35.37 -27.58 6.44
N ASP A 633 -34.54 -27.35 7.47
CA ASP A 633 -35.01 -27.15 8.84
C ASP A 633 -35.22 -25.69 9.19
N TRP A 634 -34.34 -24.80 8.69
CA TRP A 634 -34.38 -23.39 9.05
C TRP A 634 -35.21 -22.54 8.11
N GLN A 635 -35.36 -22.93 6.84
CA GLN A 635 -36.32 -22.30 5.88
C GLN A 635 -36.28 -20.77 5.95
N LEU A 636 -35.08 -20.20 5.82
CA LEU A 636 -34.82 -18.78 6.01
C LEU A 636 -35.39 -17.95 4.84
N GLY A 637 -35.91 -16.76 5.11
CA GLY A 637 -36.34 -15.78 4.12
C GLY A 637 -35.31 -14.66 3.89
N TYR A 638 -35.40 -13.99 2.75
CA TYR A 638 -34.59 -12.80 2.47
C TYR A 638 -35.27 -11.54 3.00
N VAL A 639 -34.50 -10.65 3.63
CA VAL A 639 -34.93 -9.30 3.98
C VAL A 639 -33.94 -8.29 3.44
N ASN A 640 -34.45 -7.13 3.00
CA ASN A 640 -33.59 -6.01 2.64
C ASN A 640 -32.84 -5.49 3.86
N PRO A 641 -31.63 -4.91 3.66
CA PRO A 641 -30.91 -4.25 4.73
C PRO A 641 -31.78 -3.15 5.37
N PRO A 642 -31.73 -2.97 6.70
CA PRO A 642 -32.47 -1.91 7.37
C PRO A 642 -32.03 -0.53 6.84
N PRO A 643 -32.92 0.50 6.82
CA PRO A 643 -32.58 1.83 6.30
C PRO A 643 -31.38 2.43 7.04
N SER A 644 -30.31 2.77 6.32
CA SER A 644 -29.19 3.55 6.85
C SER A 644 -29.43 5.05 6.57
N TYR A 645 -29.46 5.87 7.62
CA TYR A 645 -29.76 7.31 7.51
C TYR A 645 -28.54 8.17 7.06
N SER A 646 -27.63 7.60 6.27
CA SER A 646 -26.51 8.33 5.68
C SER A 646 -26.19 7.76 4.29
N ARG A 647 -26.65 8.45 3.24
CA ARG A 647 -26.34 8.11 1.83
C ARG A 647 -24.85 8.15 1.46
N GLN A 648 -23.98 8.57 2.38
CA GLN A 648 -22.53 8.77 2.19
C GLN A 648 -21.68 7.68 2.86
N LEU A 649 -22.27 6.66 3.47
CA LEU A 649 -21.53 5.61 4.17
C LEU A 649 -22.17 4.26 3.87
N ASP A 650 -21.47 3.44 3.11
CA ASP A 650 -21.72 2.00 2.97
C ASP A 650 -21.66 1.37 4.37
N SER A 651 -22.78 1.36 5.08
CA SER A 651 -22.85 0.94 6.46
C SER A 651 -24.18 0.28 6.74
N GLN A 652 -24.10 -0.89 7.37
CA GLN A 652 -25.23 -1.77 7.59
C GLN A 652 -25.22 -2.30 9.03
N ARG A 653 -26.42 -2.44 9.62
CA ARG A 653 -26.61 -3.19 10.87
C ARG A 653 -26.63 -4.68 10.55
N LEU A 654 -25.73 -5.43 11.16
CA LEU A 654 -25.58 -6.87 10.95
C LEU A 654 -26.31 -7.65 12.04
N ARG A 655 -27.07 -8.67 11.64
CA ARG A 655 -27.81 -9.52 12.58
C ARG A 655 -26.91 -10.64 13.09
N MET A 656 -27.06 -10.95 14.36
CA MET A 656 -26.44 -12.17 14.93
C MET A 656 -27.13 -13.43 14.39
N PRO A 657 -26.45 -14.58 14.33
CA PRO A 657 -27.04 -15.86 13.99
C PRO A 657 -28.32 -16.18 14.80
N SER A 658 -28.33 -15.89 16.10
CA SER A 658 -29.52 -16.05 16.95
C SER A 658 -30.71 -15.21 16.50
N THR A 659 -30.47 -13.99 16.01
CA THR A 659 -31.51 -13.10 15.45
C THR A 659 -32.01 -13.64 14.11
N VAL A 660 -31.11 -14.07 13.22
CA VAL A 660 -31.48 -14.67 11.92
C VAL A 660 -32.36 -15.91 12.12
N LEU A 661 -32.05 -16.77 13.10
CA LEU A 661 -32.85 -17.93 13.43
C LEU A 661 -34.22 -17.56 14.04
N ALA A 662 -34.25 -16.57 14.95
CA ALA A 662 -35.47 -16.13 15.61
C ALA A 662 -36.46 -15.48 14.61
N ASP A 663 -35.95 -14.59 13.75
CA ASP A 663 -36.74 -13.87 12.76
C ASP A 663 -37.00 -14.72 11.50
N ARG A 664 -36.30 -15.86 11.36
CA ARG A 664 -36.30 -16.70 10.16
C ARG A 664 -35.96 -15.92 8.89
N ALA A 665 -35.12 -14.88 9.00
CA ALA A 665 -34.76 -14.06 7.87
C ALA A 665 -33.40 -13.38 8.02
N GLY A 666 -32.74 -13.06 6.90
CA GLY A 666 -31.49 -12.33 6.87
C GLY A 666 -31.25 -11.64 5.52
N THR A 667 -30.30 -10.70 5.52
CA THR A 667 -29.73 -10.12 4.29
C THR A 667 -28.65 -11.03 3.71
N CYS A 668 -28.13 -10.73 2.51
CA CYS A 668 -27.03 -11.50 1.91
C CYS A 668 -25.83 -11.65 2.86
N ILE A 669 -25.39 -10.55 3.46
CA ILE A 669 -24.27 -10.55 4.41
C ILE A 669 -24.60 -11.27 5.72
N ASP A 670 -25.82 -11.14 6.26
CA ASP A 670 -26.23 -11.88 7.47
C ASP A 670 -26.12 -13.40 7.24
N LEU A 671 -26.60 -13.87 6.08
CA LEU A 671 -26.56 -15.28 5.70
C LEU A 671 -25.14 -15.76 5.41
N ALA A 672 -24.31 -14.94 4.76
CA ALA A 672 -22.90 -15.24 4.54
C ALA A 672 -22.13 -15.41 5.87
N LEU A 673 -22.34 -14.50 6.83
CA LEU A 673 -21.71 -14.55 8.15
C LEU A 673 -22.19 -15.73 9.00
N LEU A 674 -23.49 -16.05 8.96
CA LEU A 674 -24.05 -17.25 9.60
C LEU A 674 -23.39 -18.52 9.07
N PHE A 675 -23.27 -18.65 7.75
CA PHE A 675 -22.68 -19.82 7.12
C PHE A 675 -21.19 -19.92 7.44
N ALA A 676 -20.44 -18.82 7.32
CA ALA A 676 -19.03 -18.76 7.70
C ALA A 676 -18.82 -19.13 9.18
N ALA A 677 -19.71 -18.74 10.08
CA ALA A 677 -19.64 -19.08 11.50
C ALA A 677 -19.85 -20.59 11.73
N CYS A 678 -20.75 -21.22 10.98
CA CYS A 678 -20.93 -22.68 11.03
C CYS A 678 -19.69 -23.42 10.56
N LEU A 679 -19.06 -22.96 9.48
CA LEU A 679 -17.81 -23.53 8.95
C LEU A 679 -16.66 -23.39 9.95
N GLU A 680 -16.48 -22.20 10.52
CA GLU A 680 -15.45 -21.94 11.53
C GLU A 680 -15.63 -22.85 12.75
N LEU A 681 -16.87 -23.12 13.18
CA LEU A 681 -17.16 -24.00 14.31
C LEU A 681 -16.74 -25.46 14.06
N VAL A 682 -16.79 -25.93 12.81
CA VAL A 682 -16.45 -27.32 12.44
C VAL A 682 -15.03 -27.47 11.88
N ASP A 683 -14.16 -26.49 12.12
CA ASP A 683 -12.77 -26.45 11.65
C ASP A 683 -12.62 -26.53 10.13
N ILE A 684 -13.57 -25.96 9.39
CA ILE A 684 -13.47 -25.69 7.94
C ILE A 684 -13.21 -24.21 7.77
N TYR A 685 -12.16 -23.86 7.02
CA TYR A 685 -11.63 -22.50 6.99
C TYR A 685 -12.48 -21.62 6.06
N PRO A 686 -13.26 -20.67 6.61
CA PRO A 686 -14.17 -19.88 5.80
C PRO A 686 -13.46 -18.64 5.24
N VAL A 687 -13.96 -18.21 4.08
CA VAL A 687 -13.74 -16.88 3.53
C VAL A 687 -15.08 -16.18 3.33
N VAL A 688 -15.05 -14.85 3.28
CA VAL A 688 -16.21 -14.04 2.87
C VAL A 688 -15.78 -13.19 1.68
N PHE A 689 -16.52 -13.30 0.58
CA PHE A 689 -16.34 -12.46 -0.59
C PHE A 689 -17.29 -11.26 -0.49
N LEU A 690 -16.75 -10.07 -0.74
CA LEU A 690 -17.50 -8.83 -0.91
C LEU A 690 -17.53 -8.49 -2.40
N LEU A 691 -18.73 -8.20 -2.89
CA LEU A 691 -19.03 -7.74 -4.22
C LEU A 691 -19.76 -6.40 -4.15
N GLU A 692 -19.96 -5.72 -5.27
CA GLU A 692 -20.72 -4.47 -5.30
C GLU A 692 -22.17 -4.69 -4.81
N GLY A 693 -22.44 -4.29 -3.57
CA GLY A 693 -23.76 -4.43 -2.94
C GLY A 693 -24.16 -5.85 -2.55
N HIS A 694 -23.23 -6.82 -2.59
CA HIS A 694 -23.51 -8.21 -2.30
C HIS A 694 -22.37 -8.90 -1.54
N ALA A 695 -22.68 -9.97 -0.82
CA ALA A 695 -21.70 -10.73 -0.07
C ALA A 695 -22.08 -12.22 -0.05
N LEU A 696 -21.08 -13.08 -0.23
CA LEU A 696 -21.27 -14.53 -0.21
C LEU A 696 -20.07 -15.22 0.46
N PRO A 697 -20.27 -16.33 1.18
CA PRO A 697 -19.19 -17.06 1.82
C PRO A 697 -18.52 -18.04 0.86
N GLY A 698 -17.36 -18.54 1.29
CA GLY A 698 -16.72 -19.70 0.69
C GLY A 698 -15.87 -20.45 1.69
N TRP A 699 -15.23 -21.52 1.25
CA TRP A 699 -14.30 -22.28 2.07
C TRP A 699 -13.09 -22.77 1.28
N TRP A 700 -11.97 -22.89 1.99
CA TRP A 700 -10.83 -23.65 1.51
C TRP A 700 -11.16 -25.15 1.58
N ARG A 701 -10.84 -25.93 0.55
CA ARG A 701 -11.05 -27.38 0.59
C ARG A 701 -9.95 -28.12 1.35
N HIS A 702 -8.82 -27.47 1.62
CA HIS A 702 -7.73 -28.02 2.42
C HIS A 702 -6.84 -26.91 3.03
N PRO A 703 -6.24 -27.09 4.23
CA PRO A 703 -5.36 -26.11 4.86
C PRO A 703 -4.15 -25.72 4.01
N SER A 704 -3.55 -26.68 3.30
CA SER A 704 -2.36 -26.42 2.48
C SER A 704 -2.63 -25.45 1.31
N PHE A 705 -3.87 -25.39 0.80
CA PHE A 705 -4.25 -24.45 -0.25
C PHE A 705 -4.27 -23.01 0.29
N ARG A 706 -4.81 -22.84 1.51
CA ARG A 706 -4.76 -21.56 2.22
C ARG A 706 -3.31 -21.17 2.53
N ASP A 707 -2.51 -22.12 3.00
CA ASP A 707 -1.11 -21.85 3.33
C ASP A 707 -0.32 -21.40 2.09
N ALA A 708 -0.51 -22.06 0.93
CA ALA A 708 0.10 -21.64 -0.33
C ALA A 708 -0.32 -20.22 -0.75
N TYR A 709 -1.60 -19.88 -0.58
CA TYR A 709 -2.13 -18.53 -0.82
C TYR A 709 -1.52 -17.46 0.10
N MET A 710 -1.32 -17.79 1.38
CA MET A 710 -0.69 -16.88 2.35
C MET A 710 0.82 -16.72 2.10
N GLN A 711 1.47 -17.80 1.67
CA GLN A 711 2.91 -17.86 1.41
C GLN A 711 3.30 -17.31 0.03
N MET A 712 2.33 -16.96 -0.81
CA MET A 712 2.57 -16.47 -2.16
C MET A 712 3.44 -17.44 -3.00
N THR A 713 3.13 -18.74 -3.01
CA THR A 713 3.93 -19.78 -3.71
C THR A 713 3.44 -20.16 -5.13
N GLY A 714 2.25 -19.73 -5.55
CA GLY A 714 1.69 -19.93 -6.88
C GLY A 714 2.24 -19.03 -8.00
N SER A 715 1.59 -19.12 -9.18
CA SER A 715 1.88 -18.27 -10.35
C SER A 715 1.02 -17.01 -10.32
N TYR A 716 1.65 -15.83 -10.32
CA TYR A 716 0.96 -14.54 -10.21
C TYR A 716 1.14 -13.62 -11.41
N SER A 717 1.72 -14.12 -12.50
CA SER A 717 1.99 -13.30 -13.69
C SER A 717 0.71 -12.75 -14.35
N GLY A 718 -0.45 -13.36 -14.09
CA GLY A 718 -1.76 -12.86 -14.52
C GLY A 718 -2.43 -11.87 -13.55
N ALA A 719 -1.96 -11.77 -12.31
CA ALA A 719 -2.60 -10.95 -11.26
C ALA A 719 -2.23 -9.47 -11.32
N VAL A 720 -1.10 -9.15 -11.95
CA VAL A 720 -0.73 -7.78 -12.30
C VAL A 720 -0.67 -7.70 -13.81
N GLN A 721 -1.38 -6.72 -14.36
CA GLN A 721 -1.28 -6.39 -15.77
C GLN A 721 -0.50 -5.08 -15.85
N ALA A 722 0.62 -5.09 -16.55
CA ALA A 722 1.31 -3.87 -16.90
C ALA A 722 1.91 -4.02 -18.30
N ASP A 723 1.92 -2.92 -19.03
CA ASP A 723 2.55 -2.81 -20.34
C ASP A 723 3.25 -1.46 -20.46
N ALA A 724 3.56 -1.05 -21.69
CA ALA A 724 4.13 0.25 -21.98
C ALA A 724 3.20 1.42 -21.63
N GLY A 725 1.89 1.19 -21.68
CA GLY A 725 0.80 2.17 -21.62
C GLY A 725 0.05 2.23 -20.28
N GLY A 726 0.30 1.33 -19.32
CA GLY A 726 -0.27 1.40 -17.98
C GLY A 726 0.15 0.28 -17.03
N SER A 727 -0.06 0.48 -15.73
CA SER A 727 -0.03 -0.57 -14.71
C SER A 727 -1.41 -0.70 -14.07
N SER A 728 -1.86 -1.93 -13.82
CA SER A 728 -3.01 -2.19 -12.94
C SER A 728 -2.61 -1.78 -11.51
N ALA A 729 -2.71 -0.49 -11.18
CA ALA A 729 -2.37 0.01 -9.85
C ALA A 729 -3.53 -0.27 -8.88
N ALA A 730 -3.62 -1.53 -8.46
CA ALA A 730 -4.36 -1.88 -7.27
C ALA A 730 -3.45 -1.66 -6.04
N ASN A 731 -4.00 -1.06 -4.99
CA ASN A 731 -3.25 -0.73 -3.77
C ASN A 731 -2.64 -1.97 -3.13
N ALA A 732 -1.51 -1.77 -2.45
CA ALA A 732 -0.98 -2.74 -1.49
C ALA A 732 -2.07 -3.27 -0.56
N GLN A 733 -2.03 -4.57 -0.30
CA GLN A 733 -2.83 -5.17 0.75
C GLN A 733 -2.45 -4.54 2.10
N THR A 734 -3.44 -4.04 2.84
CA THR A 734 -3.22 -3.33 4.12
C THR A 734 -3.09 -4.29 5.31
N VAL A 735 -3.89 -5.36 5.33
CA VAL A 735 -3.88 -6.40 6.37
C VAL A 735 -3.90 -7.80 5.74
N PRO A 736 -3.27 -8.82 6.36
CA PRO A 736 -3.09 -10.13 5.73
C PRO A 736 -4.39 -10.90 5.43
N TRP A 737 -5.48 -10.59 6.12
CA TRP A 737 -6.76 -11.29 5.95
C TRP A 737 -7.72 -10.60 4.98
N HIS A 738 -7.42 -9.42 4.44
CA HIS A 738 -8.29 -8.70 3.51
C HIS A 738 -7.57 -8.46 2.19
N ALA A 739 -7.95 -9.20 1.15
CA ALA A 739 -7.39 -9.07 -0.18
C ALA A 739 -8.37 -8.32 -1.09
N GLY A 740 -7.97 -7.12 -1.55
CA GLY A 740 -8.81 -6.28 -2.39
C GLY A 740 -8.85 -6.71 -3.86
N ARG A 741 -9.43 -5.86 -4.72
CA ARG A 741 -9.64 -6.07 -6.16
C ARG A 741 -8.44 -6.61 -6.95
N ALA A 742 -7.22 -6.31 -6.50
CA ALA A 742 -5.97 -6.82 -7.07
C ALA A 742 -5.93 -8.35 -7.14
N SER A 743 -6.56 -9.03 -6.18
CA SER A 743 -6.48 -10.49 -6.03
C SER A 743 -7.48 -11.25 -6.87
N TRP A 744 -8.31 -10.58 -7.69
CA TRP A 744 -9.38 -11.24 -8.45
C TRP A 744 -8.86 -12.37 -9.33
N ASP A 745 -7.77 -12.16 -10.09
CA ASP A 745 -7.21 -13.20 -10.96
C ASP A 745 -6.70 -14.42 -10.16
N GLU A 746 -6.06 -14.18 -9.00
CA GLU A 746 -5.61 -15.23 -8.07
C GLU A 746 -6.80 -16.00 -7.50
N VAL A 747 -7.82 -15.29 -7.00
CA VAL A 747 -9.04 -15.88 -6.44
C VAL A 747 -9.78 -16.71 -7.48
N ARG A 748 -9.98 -16.16 -8.69
CA ARG A 748 -10.63 -16.88 -9.80
C ARG A 748 -9.86 -18.14 -10.18
N GLN A 749 -8.53 -18.08 -10.21
CA GLN A 749 -7.71 -19.26 -10.47
C GLN A 749 -7.89 -20.32 -9.38
N LEU A 750 -7.90 -19.95 -8.10
CA LEU A 750 -8.12 -20.88 -6.99
C LEU A 750 -9.52 -21.53 -7.04
N ILE A 751 -10.53 -20.78 -7.51
CA ILE A 751 -11.89 -21.29 -7.73
C ILE A 751 -11.92 -22.26 -8.91
N ALA A 752 -11.30 -21.91 -10.03
CA ALA A 752 -11.21 -22.76 -11.22
C ALA A 752 -10.46 -24.08 -10.93
N GLU A 753 -9.42 -24.02 -10.08
CA GLU A 753 -8.67 -25.17 -9.60
C GLU A 753 -9.40 -25.95 -8.49
N ARG A 754 -10.60 -25.51 -8.09
CA ARG A 754 -11.41 -26.08 -7.00
C ARG A 754 -10.64 -26.20 -5.68
N LYS A 755 -9.73 -25.27 -5.40
CA LYS A 755 -9.03 -25.14 -4.11
C LYS A 755 -9.82 -24.30 -3.11
N LEU A 756 -10.58 -23.35 -3.65
CA LEU A 756 -11.46 -22.42 -2.94
C LEU A 756 -12.87 -22.55 -3.55
N VAL A 757 -13.90 -22.69 -2.73
CA VAL A 757 -15.27 -22.89 -3.22
C VAL A 757 -16.18 -21.78 -2.68
N PRO A 758 -16.75 -20.91 -3.55
CA PRO A 758 -17.78 -19.97 -3.16
C PRO A 758 -19.15 -20.65 -3.13
N ILE A 759 -20.10 -20.09 -2.37
CA ILE A 759 -21.49 -20.54 -2.37
C ILE A 759 -22.43 -19.35 -2.17
N GLU A 760 -23.45 -19.23 -3.01
CA GLU A 760 -24.45 -18.17 -2.90
C GLU A 760 -25.48 -18.49 -1.81
N THR A 761 -25.34 -17.90 -0.62
CA THR A 761 -26.23 -18.19 0.51
C THR A 761 -27.62 -17.57 0.37
N VAL A 762 -27.83 -16.57 -0.51
CA VAL A 762 -29.19 -16.08 -0.80
C VAL A 762 -30.06 -17.18 -1.41
N ARG A 763 -29.45 -18.15 -2.11
CA ARG A 763 -30.15 -19.33 -2.64
C ARG A 763 -30.84 -20.19 -1.57
N LEU A 764 -30.45 -20.08 -0.28
CA LEU A 764 -31.18 -20.70 0.83
C LEU A 764 -32.64 -20.22 0.89
N THR A 765 -32.86 -18.94 0.55
CA THR A 765 -34.17 -18.28 0.58
C THR A 765 -35.03 -18.60 -0.65
N GLU A 766 -34.42 -19.20 -1.67
CA GLU A 766 -35.04 -19.59 -2.94
C GLU A 766 -35.26 -21.11 -3.02
N HIS A 767 -34.93 -21.84 -1.95
CA HIS A 767 -35.01 -23.30 -1.87
C HIS A 767 -34.15 -24.07 -2.89
N CYS A 768 -33.02 -23.50 -3.35
CA CYS A 768 -32.14 -24.15 -4.31
C CYS A 768 -31.23 -25.23 -3.69
N GLY A 769 -30.75 -26.14 -4.53
CA GLY A 769 -29.83 -27.20 -4.15
C GLY A 769 -28.40 -26.72 -3.87
N PHE A 770 -27.61 -27.55 -3.19
CA PHE A 770 -26.22 -27.23 -2.80
C PHE A 770 -25.30 -26.95 -4.00
N VAL A 771 -25.35 -27.80 -5.03
CA VAL A 771 -24.52 -27.65 -6.24
C VAL A 771 -24.90 -26.38 -7.01
N GLU A 772 -26.21 -26.14 -7.19
CA GLU A 772 -26.72 -24.94 -7.87
C GLU A 772 -26.31 -23.66 -7.13
N ALA A 773 -26.28 -23.68 -5.79
CA ALA A 773 -25.80 -22.55 -5.00
C ALA A 773 -24.28 -22.31 -5.15
N ILE A 774 -23.48 -23.36 -5.32
CA ILE A 774 -22.05 -23.23 -5.64
C ILE A 774 -21.88 -22.64 -7.03
N GLU A 775 -22.61 -23.15 -8.03
CA GLU A 775 -22.56 -22.62 -9.41
C GLU A 775 -22.94 -21.13 -9.44
N ALA A 776 -24.00 -20.74 -8.73
CA ALA A 776 -24.38 -19.33 -8.59
C ALA A 776 -23.29 -18.49 -7.90
N GLY A 777 -22.60 -19.04 -6.90
CA GLY A 777 -21.47 -18.36 -6.24
C GLY A 777 -20.25 -18.19 -7.15
N VAL A 778 -19.96 -19.19 -8.00
CA VAL A 778 -18.91 -19.09 -9.04
C VAL A 778 -19.30 -18.04 -10.08
N ASP A 779 -20.56 -18.04 -10.52
CA ASP A 779 -21.08 -17.07 -11.48
C ASP A 779 -21.02 -15.64 -10.96
N ALA A 780 -21.33 -15.41 -9.68
CA ALA A 780 -21.22 -14.10 -9.05
C ALA A 780 -19.78 -13.56 -9.05
N LEU A 781 -18.76 -14.42 -9.05
CA LEU A 781 -17.34 -14.04 -9.03
C LEU A 781 -16.69 -14.01 -10.42
N ASN A 782 -17.46 -14.27 -11.49
CA ASN A 782 -16.94 -14.31 -12.86
C ASN A 782 -16.63 -12.92 -13.43
N ASP A 783 -17.26 -11.85 -12.95
CA ASP A 783 -16.97 -10.49 -13.37
C ASP A 783 -15.99 -9.80 -12.40
N ARG A 784 -14.94 -9.20 -12.97
CA ARG A 784 -13.94 -8.42 -12.22
C ARG A 784 -14.51 -7.11 -11.70
N ALA A 785 -15.49 -6.52 -12.39
CA ALA A 785 -16.09 -5.25 -12.00
C ALA A 785 -16.87 -5.39 -10.68
N ASP A 786 -17.59 -6.50 -10.53
CA ASP A 786 -18.42 -6.77 -9.36
C ASP A 786 -17.59 -7.18 -8.14
N TYR A 787 -16.43 -7.83 -8.34
CA TYR A 787 -15.55 -8.24 -7.25
C TYR A 787 -14.94 -7.04 -6.52
N ASP A 788 -15.15 -6.95 -5.21
CA ASP A 788 -14.48 -5.97 -4.35
C ASP A 788 -13.31 -6.59 -3.60
N SER A 789 -13.56 -7.61 -2.79
CA SER A 789 -12.53 -8.20 -1.93
C SER A 789 -12.87 -9.59 -1.39
N MET A 790 -11.85 -10.27 -0.86
CA MET A 790 -11.98 -11.52 -0.12
C MET A 790 -11.40 -11.35 1.28
N LEU A 791 -12.13 -11.82 2.29
CA LEU A 791 -11.70 -11.86 3.68
C LEU A 791 -11.45 -13.30 4.15
N ASP A 792 -10.24 -13.59 4.62
CA ASP A 792 -9.87 -14.90 5.19
C ASP A 792 -10.05 -14.90 6.71
N ILE A 793 -11.06 -15.61 7.19
CA ILE A 793 -11.49 -15.53 8.60
C ILE A 793 -10.41 -16.11 9.53
N ILE A 794 -9.79 -17.22 9.15
CA ILE A 794 -8.78 -17.89 9.98
C ILE A 794 -7.52 -17.03 10.13
N THR A 795 -7.11 -16.32 9.08
CA THR A 795 -5.99 -15.35 9.18
C THR A 795 -6.34 -14.22 10.13
N ALA A 796 -7.57 -13.73 10.10
CA ALA A 796 -8.00 -12.73 11.07
C ALA A 796 -7.90 -13.29 12.51
N ARG A 797 -8.35 -14.53 12.76
CA ARG A 797 -8.20 -15.19 14.08
C ARG A 797 -6.74 -15.34 14.51
N GLN A 798 -5.85 -15.76 13.60
CA GLN A 798 -4.41 -15.87 13.86
C GLN A 798 -3.76 -14.50 14.18
N ARG A 799 -4.41 -13.40 13.78
CA ARG A 799 -4.02 -12.02 14.11
C ARG A 799 -4.80 -11.44 15.29
N GLN A 800 -5.43 -12.30 16.09
CA GLN A 800 -6.20 -11.95 17.29
C GLN A 800 -7.42 -11.06 17.00
N ILE A 801 -7.98 -11.16 15.79
CA ILE A 801 -9.25 -10.50 15.48
C ILE A 801 -10.38 -11.39 15.97
N THR A 802 -11.00 -11.02 17.07
CA THR A 802 -11.94 -11.88 17.79
C THR A 802 -13.39 -11.59 17.41
N PRO A 803 -14.29 -12.60 17.52
CA PRO A 803 -15.73 -12.39 17.44
C PRO A 803 -16.21 -11.36 18.48
N LEU A 804 -17.16 -10.50 18.09
CA LEU A 804 -17.72 -9.51 19.00
C LEU A 804 -18.50 -10.16 20.15
N PRO A 805 -18.37 -9.64 21.39
CA PRO A 805 -19.11 -10.13 22.56
C PRO A 805 -20.53 -9.56 22.57
N LEU A 806 -21.33 -9.90 21.56
CA LEU A 806 -22.69 -9.38 21.38
C LEU A 806 -23.75 -10.10 22.23
N LEU A 807 -23.42 -11.29 22.73
CA LEU A 807 -24.29 -12.04 23.63
C LEU A 807 -24.23 -11.39 25.01
N ARG A 808 -25.39 -11.06 25.58
CA ARG A 808 -25.47 -10.73 27.01
C ARG A 808 -25.26 -12.03 27.79
N ASP A 809 -24.41 -12.00 28.81
CA ASP A 809 -24.38 -13.06 29.81
C ASP A 809 -25.82 -13.23 30.31
N ALA A 810 -26.37 -14.44 30.20
CA ALA A 810 -27.65 -14.74 30.81
C ALA A 810 -27.51 -14.51 32.32
N PRO A 811 -28.42 -13.75 32.95
CA PRO A 811 -28.36 -13.50 34.40
C PRO A 811 -28.47 -14.80 35.21
#